data_AF-A0A0D2BHB8-F1
#
_entry.id   AF-A0A0D2BHB8-F1
#
_cell.length_a   1.000
_cell.length_b   1.000
_cell.length_c   1.000
_cell.angle_alpha   90.00
_cell.angle_beta   90.00
_cell.angle_gamma   90.00
#
_symmetry.space_group_name_H-M   'P 1'
#
loop_
_entity.id
_entity.type
_entity.pdbx_description
1 polymer ?
#
loop_
_entity_poly.entity_id
_entity_poly.type
_entity_poly.pdbx_seq_one_letter_code
_entity_poly.pdbx_strand_id
1 'polypeptide(L)'
;MLTILLAVFAFWLHDALAQSSGSCRAVTQHLSDPPYDNYFYSDCHSDSQVVVTSPLPDSNLSIIGPRLIVAWPAGNSGICMFFQPQNGRNGSLGIELVNSTLGSPLGPVYRENAGTKYPYVGVEGIISFNSSATLTIPILGSIRTIRDFTEGPSLLRPTIQDAVNATKANGTGATLSRLWLDNVTVSTFTLVPHQNSGTNITIHQQNRTLSFGAGLYSFSASFNYPQLTQLAPSRVLNSASQQLIQQQPDQTTSLSFLSYSEKLLAGAWRFLTYFGRDSMISALLLEPVLSQGNGSATEAVIGAVLERINRTDGSVCHEETIGDYATYLNLQDNLTSTAPGFTYPMIDTDYYLPVLMAQYFNNSPSRISPLLQRSAGSVDIQNRNLTYADLTLINAEKIMNQTAAFARNQTRANLIHLKPDEVVGQWRDSTYGIGGGRIPFDVNTALVPAALRAIGRLARTPGVFPNDSATGVNVTSWRTLADTRAQVWEDQTLRFFERNVTASAARARLQHFVDTSTFYDGPTNASSLPSSGNVTNYAISLDGNNCLSSVDVLHSDSAFRLFFVNATPSTPDAQAQETRFINATANSLVRPFPAGLMTPQSMVVANPALSGSDVLIANFTNAAYHGTVVWSFQLAMMAKGLERQLGRCNGSSSSSSPSSAVPSWCNDKSVYGTVKRAYNLLWDSIEANEAQLQGEVWSWTYSNGTGFVTTPLGVLSSGTESDIRQLWSLTFLAVKRDTNLT
;
A
#
# COMPACT_ATOMS: atom_id res chain seq x y z
N MET A 1 -19.55 -9.17 -51.33
CA MET A 1 -18.48 -8.96 -50.34
C MET A 1 -18.74 -7.77 -49.42
N LEU A 2 -19.27 -6.64 -49.92
CA LEU A 2 -19.59 -5.47 -49.07
C LEU A 2 -20.70 -5.74 -48.03
N THR A 3 -21.69 -6.57 -48.36
CA THR A 3 -22.79 -6.96 -47.47
C THR A 3 -22.38 -7.92 -46.35
N ILE A 4 -21.30 -8.70 -46.53
CA ILE A 4 -20.78 -9.61 -45.51
C ILE A 4 -19.87 -8.83 -44.54
N LEU A 5 -19.13 -7.82 -45.01
CA LEU A 5 -18.37 -6.92 -44.14
C LEU A 5 -19.28 -6.08 -43.22
N LEU A 6 -20.42 -5.62 -43.73
CA LEU A 6 -21.40 -4.85 -42.94
C LEU A 6 -22.10 -5.71 -41.87
N ALA A 7 -22.38 -6.99 -42.15
CA ALA A 7 -22.95 -7.91 -41.16
C ALA A 7 -21.96 -8.28 -40.05
N VAL A 8 -20.68 -8.45 -40.39
CA VAL A 8 -19.63 -8.72 -39.39
C VAL A 8 -19.36 -7.47 -38.53
N PHE A 9 -19.33 -6.27 -39.11
CA PHE A 9 -19.22 -5.03 -38.32
C PHE A 9 -20.43 -4.76 -37.42
N ALA A 10 -21.64 -5.09 -37.88
CA ALA A 10 -22.86 -4.98 -37.06
C ALA A 10 -22.91 -5.99 -35.91
N PHE A 11 -22.35 -7.19 -36.09
CA PHE A 11 -22.21 -8.19 -35.02
C PHE A 11 -21.17 -7.77 -33.97
N TRP A 12 -20.03 -7.19 -34.39
CA TRP A 12 -19.03 -6.66 -33.45
C TRP A 12 -19.51 -5.40 -32.71
N LEU A 13 -20.32 -4.54 -33.34
CA LEU A 13 -21.01 -3.47 -32.62
C LEU A 13 -22.10 -3.99 -31.69
N HIS A 14 -22.81 -5.07 -32.06
CA HIS A 14 -23.78 -5.70 -31.16
C HIS A 14 -23.11 -6.37 -29.96
N ASP A 15 -21.96 -7.05 -30.08
CA ASP A 15 -21.26 -7.60 -28.90
C ASP A 15 -20.62 -6.51 -28.03
N ALA A 16 -20.18 -5.39 -28.62
CA ALA A 16 -19.68 -4.23 -27.87
C ALA A 16 -20.80 -3.42 -27.18
N LEU A 17 -22.01 -3.40 -27.75
CA LEU A 17 -23.18 -2.73 -27.16
C LEU A 17 -24.04 -3.66 -26.29
N ALA A 18 -24.03 -4.98 -26.51
CA ALA A 18 -24.79 -5.96 -25.73
C ALA A 18 -24.11 -6.33 -24.40
N GLN A 19 -22.85 -5.94 -24.18
CA GLN A 19 -22.25 -5.94 -22.85
C GLN A 19 -22.78 -4.81 -21.94
N SER A 20 -23.60 -3.89 -22.46
CA SER A 20 -24.23 -2.83 -21.66
C SER A 20 -25.61 -3.19 -21.06
N SER A 21 -26.09 -4.42 -21.26
CA SER A 21 -27.36 -4.90 -20.67
C SER A 21 -27.20 -6.11 -19.75
N GLY A 22 -26.03 -6.24 -19.09
CA GLY A 22 -25.98 -6.98 -17.84
C GLY A 22 -26.81 -6.24 -16.80
N SER A 23 -27.63 -6.95 -16.01
CA SER A 23 -28.31 -6.28 -14.90
C SER A 23 -27.27 -5.52 -14.07
N CYS A 24 -27.59 -4.29 -13.66
CA CYS A 24 -26.77 -3.50 -12.74
C CYS A 24 -26.79 -4.19 -11.36
N ARG A 25 -26.11 -5.33 -11.28
CA ARG A 25 -26.12 -6.21 -10.14
C ARG A 25 -25.08 -5.71 -9.17
N ALA A 26 -25.53 -5.40 -7.96
CA ALA A 26 -24.64 -5.06 -6.87
C ALA A 26 -23.74 -6.24 -6.49
N VAL A 27 -22.47 -5.93 -6.23
CA VAL A 27 -21.50 -6.77 -5.52
C VAL A 27 -21.34 -6.17 -4.13
N THR A 28 -21.51 -6.99 -3.11
CA THR A 28 -21.43 -6.58 -1.71
C THR A 28 -20.50 -7.48 -0.93
N GLN A 29 -19.73 -6.91 0.00
CA GLN A 29 -18.84 -7.68 0.89
C GLN A 29 -18.87 -7.06 2.29
N HIS A 30 -18.91 -7.88 3.33
CA HIS A 30 -18.78 -7.45 4.73
C HIS A 30 -17.54 -8.08 5.34
N LEU A 31 -16.65 -7.25 5.89
CA LEU A 31 -15.45 -7.66 6.59
C LEU A 31 -15.46 -7.00 7.98
N SER A 32 -15.13 -7.76 9.02
CA SER A 32 -15.13 -7.27 10.40
C SER A 32 -13.72 -7.36 11.00
N ASP A 33 -13.27 -6.27 11.61
CA ASP A 33 -12.09 -6.19 12.47
C ASP A 33 -12.46 -5.31 13.68
N PRO A 34 -13.23 -5.85 14.64
CA PRO A 34 -13.78 -5.09 15.75
C PRO A 34 -12.72 -4.24 16.46
N PRO A 35 -12.97 -2.94 16.72
CA PRO A 35 -14.28 -2.26 16.77
C PRO A 35 -14.83 -1.76 15.42
N TYR A 36 -14.24 -2.16 14.29
CA TYR A 36 -14.59 -1.66 12.95
C TYR A 36 -15.32 -2.73 12.11
N ASP A 37 -16.53 -2.39 11.65
CA ASP A 37 -17.26 -3.17 10.65
C ASP A 37 -17.24 -2.47 9.29
N ASN A 38 -16.79 -3.19 8.26
CA ASN A 38 -16.55 -2.67 6.91
C ASN A 38 -17.50 -3.31 5.90
N TYR A 39 -18.28 -2.50 5.20
CA TYR A 39 -19.21 -2.92 4.17
C TYR A 39 -18.82 -2.32 2.82
N PHE A 40 -18.51 -3.16 1.86
CA PHE A 40 -18.21 -2.77 0.48
C PHE A 40 -19.45 -2.95 -0.38
N TYR A 41 -19.69 -1.99 -1.26
CA TYR A 41 -20.78 -1.97 -2.23
C TYR A 41 -20.23 -1.51 -3.57
N SER A 42 -20.55 -2.24 -4.64
CA SER A 42 -20.20 -1.88 -6.01
C SER A 42 -21.35 -2.21 -6.94
N ASP A 43 -21.76 -1.27 -7.79
CA ASP A 43 -22.67 -1.53 -8.91
C ASP A 43 -22.14 -0.87 -10.19
N CYS A 44 -22.98 -0.77 -11.23
CA CYS A 44 -22.59 -0.12 -12.48
C CYS A 44 -22.48 1.41 -12.39
N HIS A 45 -22.88 2.02 -11.27
CA HIS A 45 -22.93 3.46 -11.08
C HIS A 45 -21.91 3.97 -10.05
N SER A 46 -21.62 3.20 -8.99
CA SER A 46 -20.71 3.64 -7.94
C SER A 46 -20.12 2.49 -7.12
N ASP A 47 -18.94 2.76 -6.58
CA ASP A 47 -18.28 1.95 -5.57
C ASP A 47 -18.22 2.71 -4.26
N SER A 48 -18.56 2.05 -3.15
CA SER A 48 -18.58 2.63 -1.81
C SER A 48 -18.03 1.65 -0.78
N GLN A 49 -17.31 2.17 0.20
CA GLN A 49 -17.04 1.47 1.45
C GLN A 49 -17.72 2.22 2.59
N VAL A 50 -18.43 1.50 3.44
CA VAL A 50 -19.05 2.02 4.66
C VAL A 50 -18.34 1.41 5.86
N VAL A 51 -17.85 2.25 6.77
CA VAL A 51 -17.22 1.79 8.02
C VAL A 51 -18.08 2.23 9.20
N VAL A 52 -18.49 1.27 10.01
CA VAL A 52 -19.14 1.52 11.29
C VAL A 52 -18.15 1.22 12.40
N THR A 53 -17.89 2.21 13.26
CA THR A 53 -17.09 2.01 14.47
C THR A 53 -18.02 2.00 15.67
N SER A 54 -17.96 0.91 16.45
CA SER A 54 -18.74 0.75 17.68
C SER A 54 -17.81 0.29 18.80
N PRO A 55 -17.83 0.94 19.99
CA PRO A 55 -16.94 0.60 21.08
C PRO A 55 -17.17 -0.83 21.59
N LEU A 56 -16.08 -1.57 21.84
CA LEU A 56 -16.10 -2.82 22.59
C LEU A 56 -16.12 -2.54 24.10
N PRO A 57 -16.52 -3.51 24.95
CA PRO A 57 -16.58 -3.32 26.41
C PRO A 57 -15.29 -2.81 27.06
N ASP A 58 -14.14 -3.19 26.52
CA ASP A 58 -12.78 -2.85 26.96
C ASP A 58 -12.10 -1.78 26.10
N SER A 59 -12.81 -1.19 25.13
CA SER A 59 -12.28 -0.14 24.28
C SER A 59 -11.84 1.08 25.07
N ASN A 60 -10.67 1.62 24.71
CA ASN A 60 -10.27 2.93 25.18
C ASN A 60 -11.12 4.01 24.49
N LEU A 61 -12.15 4.50 25.18
CA LEU A 61 -13.11 5.47 24.65
C LEU A 61 -12.52 6.87 24.38
N SER A 62 -11.24 7.12 24.72
CA SER A 62 -10.52 8.31 24.28
C SER A 62 -9.94 8.18 22.87
N ILE A 63 -9.85 6.95 22.36
CA ILE A 63 -9.33 6.61 21.03
C ILE A 63 -10.48 6.11 20.14
N ILE A 64 -11.29 5.19 20.66
CA ILE A 64 -12.39 4.56 19.92
C ILE A 64 -13.70 5.31 20.18
N GLY A 65 -14.26 5.89 19.13
CA GLY A 65 -15.50 6.66 19.15
C GLY A 65 -16.54 6.15 18.13
N PRO A 66 -17.84 6.21 18.45
CA PRO A 66 -18.93 5.82 17.55
C PRO A 66 -18.95 6.71 16.30
N ARG A 67 -18.76 6.12 15.12
CA ARG A 67 -18.79 6.85 13.85
C ARG A 67 -19.26 6.01 12.68
N LEU A 68 -19.78 6.71 11.66
CA LEU A 68 -20.12 6.17 10.36
C LEU A 68 -19.29 6.88 9.30
N ILE A 69 -18.50 6.13 8.53
CA ILE A 69 -17.82 6.62 7.32
C ILE A 69 -18.54 6.04 6.11
N VAL A 70 -18.78 6.87 5.10
CA VAL A 70 -19.08 6.44 3.73
C VAL A 70 -17.98 7.00 2.83
N ALA A 71 -17.23 6.12 2.18
CA ALA A 71 -16.02 6.43 1.43
C ALA A 71 -16.17 5.99 -0.03
N TRP A 72 -15.73 6.84 -0.95
CA TRP A 72 -15.82 6.63 -2.41
C TRP A 72 -14.43 6.74 -3.06
N PRO A 73 -14.04 5.76 -3.89
CA PRO A 73 -12.87 5.83 -4.77
C PRO A 73 -12.81 7.09 -5.63
N ALA A 74 -13.96 7.48 -6.18
CA ALA A 74 -14.08 8.65 -7.01
C ALA A 74 -13.79 9.93 -6.21
N GLY A 75 -12.75 10.66 -6.64
CA GLY A 75 -12.29 11.88 -5.99
C GLY A 75 -11.59 11.68 -4.65
N ASN A 76 -11.25 10.44 -4.26
CA ASN A 76 -10.74 10.13 -2.91
C ASN A 76 -11.60 10.81 -1.84
N SER A 77 -12.91 10.56 -1.90
CA SER A 77 -13.94 11.35 -1.24
C SER A 77 -14.75 10.55 -0.23
N GLY A 78 -15.42 11.23 0.68
CA GLY A 78 -16.22 10.57 1.69
C GLY A 78 -16.98 11.51 2.60
N ILE A 79 -17.76 10.89 3.47
CA ILE A 79 -18.54 11.49 4.53
C ILE A 79 -18.24 10.75 5.83
N CYS A 80 -17.97 11.47 6.91
CA CYS A 80 -17.81 10.91 8.24
C CYS A 80 -18.76 11.59 9.22
N MET A 81 -19.49 10.79 9.98
CA MET A 81 -20.43 11.23 11.01
C MET A 81 -19.98 10.70 12.36
N PHE A 82 -19.63 11.61 13.27
CA PHE A 82 -19.34 11.26 14.66
C PHE A 82 -20.58 11.37 15.52
N PHE A 83 -20.78 10.37 16.36
CA PHE A 83 -21.91 10.29 17.27
C PHE A 83 -21.44 10.20 18.73
N GLN A 84 -22.20 10.82 19.62
CA GLN A 84 -22.06 10.66 21.06
C GLN A 84 -23.41 10.31 21.69
N PRO A 85 -23.43 9.56 22.80
CA PRO A 85 -24.68 9.36 23.52
C PRO A 85 -25.15 10.69 24.13
N GLN A 86 -26.46 10.98 24.10
CA GLN A 86 -27.03 12.11 24.84
C GLN A 86 -26.97 11.90 26.35
N ASN A 87 -26.99 10.63 26.77
CA ASN A 87 -26.93 10.20 28.16
C ASN A 87 -25.92 9.06 28.29
N GLY A 88 -24.97 9.16 29.22
CA GLY A 88 -23.97 8.12 29.45
C GLY A 88 -22.53 8.62 29.27
N ARG A 89 -21.58 7.68 29.25
CA ARG A 89 -20.16 7.98 29.10
C ARG A 89 -19.86 8.33 27.63
N ASN A 90 -19.10 9.39 27.39
CA ASN A 90 -18.70 9.73 26.02
C ASN A 90 -17.99 8.54 25.35
N GLY A 91 -18.29 8.31 24.08
CA GLY A 91 -17.77 7.19 23.31
C GLY A 91 -18.50 5.86 23.53
N SER A 92 -19.46 5.74 24.47
CA SER A 92 -20.09 4.44 24.81
C SER A 92 -21.32 4.06 23.96
N LEU A 93 -21.67 4.85 22.95
CA LEU A 93 -22.86 4.62 22.12
C LEU A 93 -22.60 3.45 21.17
N GLY A 94 -23.48 2.44 21.20
CA GLY A 94 -23.40 1.32 20.27
C GLY A 94 -24.18 1.63 19.00
N ILE A 95 -23.53 1.41 17.86
CA ILE A 95 -24.12 1.58 16.52
C ILE A 95 -23.82 0.37 15.64
N GLU A 96 -24.75 0.02 14.75
CA GLU A 96 -24.60 -1.08 13.79
C GLU A 96 -25.48 -0.86 12.56
N LEU A 97 -25.11 -1.41 11.40
CA LEU A 97 -26.00 -1.49 10.25
C LEU A 97 -26.92 -2.71 10.36
N VAL A 98 -28.15 -2.57 9.90
CA VAL A 98 -29.13 -3.67 9.91
C VAL A 98 -29.70 -3.92 8.51
N ASN A 99 -29.97 -5.18 8.21
CA ASN A 99 -30.62 -5.58 6.96
C ASN A 99 -32.04 -5.02 6.86
N SER A 100 -32.44 -4.62 5.66
CA SER A 100 -33.75 -4.02 5.41
C SER A 100 -34.17 -4.18 3.94
N THR A 101 -35.33 -3.62 3.60
CA THR A 101 -35.77 -3.51 2.20
C THR A 101 -34.97 -2.48 1.39
N LEU A 102 -34.25 -1.55 2.05
CA LEU A 102 -33.32 -0.64 1.36
C LEU A 102 -32.06 -1.40 0.91
N GLY A 103 -31.65 -2.43 1.65
CA GLY A 103 -30.47 -3.21 1.34
C GLY A 103 -30.09 -4.17 2.46
N SER A 104 -29.18 -5.11 2.14
CA SER A 104 -28.69 -6.14 3.07
C SER A 104 -27.16 -6.08 3.22
N PRO A 105 -26.61 -5.11 3.97
CA PRO A 105 -27.30 -4.01 4.66
C PRO A 105 -27.36 -2.70 3.84
N LEU A 106 -26.69 -2.64 2.68
CA LEU A 106 -26.60 -1.43 1.85
C LEU A 106 -27.38 -1.57 0.53
N GLY A 107 -27.97 -0.47 0.08
CA GLY A 107 -28.61 -0.29 -1.23
C GLY A 107 -28.01 0.88 -2.00
N PRO A 108 -28.27 0.97 -3.32
CA PRO A 108 -27.76 2.04 -4.16
C PRO A 108 -28.55 3.35 -3.98
N VAL A 109 -27.84 4.46 -4.07
CA VAL A 109 -28.44 5.74 -4.45
C VAL A 109 -28.07 6.01 -5.90
N TYR A 110 -29.07 6.20 -6.77
CA TYR A 110 -28.87 6.70 -8.13
C TYR A 110 -29.97 7.70 -8.47
N ARG A 111 -29.59 8.93 -8.80
CA ARG A 111 -30.53 9.98 -9.20
C ARG A 111 -29.91 10.90 -10.24
N GLU A 112 -30.47 10.88 -11.44
CA GLU A 112 -30.18 11.88 -12.47
C GLU A 112 -30.79 13.23 -12.11
N ASN A 113 -30.09 14.30 -12.44
CA ASN A 113 -30.57 15.66 -12.25
C ASN A 113 -30.14 16.51 -13.47
N ALA A 114 -31.12 17.08 -14.17
CA ALA A 114 -30.90 17.84 -15.40
C ALA A 114 -29.98 19.07 -15.22
N GLY A 115 -29.74 19.53 -13.99
CA GLY A 115 -28.85 20.63 -13.67
C GLY A 115 -27.40 20.25 -13.36
N THR A 116 -27.05 18.96 -13.33
CA THR A 116 -25.69 18.50 -12.96
C THR A 116 -25.07 17.65 -14.07
N LYS A 117 -23.75 17.78 -14.24
CA LYS A 117 -23.00 17.01 -15.25
C LYS A 117 -23.00 15.51 -14.97
N TYR A 118 -22.97 15.15 -13.69
CA TYR A 118 -22.94 13.76 -13.22
C TYR A 118 -24.20 13.48 -12.39
N PRO A 119 -24.70 12.24 -12.39
CA PRO A 119 -25.79 11.82 -11.50
C PRO A 119 -25.31 11.84 -10.04
N TYR A 120 -26.27 11.92 -9.11
CA TYR A 120 -26.00 11.66 -7.70
C TYR A 120 -25.95 10.16 -7.49
N VAL A 121 -24.81 9.69 -6.99
CA VAL A 121 -24.56 8.26 -6.71
C VAL A 121 -24.10 8.06 -5.27
N GLY A 122 -24.25 6.85 -4.74
CA GLY A 122 -23.79 6.50 -3.40
C GLY A 122 -24.57 5.33 -2.80
N VAL A 123 -24.73 5.33 -1.48
CA VAL A 123 -25.35 4.22 -0.73
C VAL A 123 -26.37 4.69 0.29
N GLU A 124 -27.34 3.83 0.56
CA GLU A 124 -28.33 3.97 1.63
C GLU A 124 -28.43 2.70 2.46
N GLY A 125 -28.96 2.81 3.68
CA GLY A 125 -29.14 1.67 4.57
C GLY A 125 -29.89 2.06 5.84
N ILE A 126 -29.98 1.11 6.78
CA ILE A 126 -30.53 1.35 8.11
C ILE A 126 -29.42 1.23 9.15
N ILE A 127 -29.29 2.24 10.00
CA ILE A 127 -28.39 2.25 11.14
C ILE A 127 -29.20 2.19 12.45
N SER A 128 -28.78 1.34 13.37
CA SER A 128 -29.35 1.15 14.70
C SER A 128 -28.53 1.92 15.73
N PHE A 129 -29.22 2.57 16.68
CA PHE A 129 -28.62 3.23 17.83
C PHE A 129 -29.20 2.65 19.11
N ASN A 130 -28.32 2.12 19.99
CA ASN A 130 -28.76 1.50 21.25
C ASN A 130 -29.22 2.50 22.32
N SER A 131 -28.94 3.79 22.15
CA SER A 131 -29.32 4.88 23.04
C SER A 131 -29.60 6.15 22.25
N SER A 132 -30.22 7.13 22.90
CA SER A 132 -30.35 8.50 22.35
C SER A 132 -28.98 9.06 21.98
N ALA A 133 -28.85 9.64 20.79
CA ALA A 133 -27.58 10.06 20.22
C ALA A 133 -27.60 11.52 19.78
N THR A 134 -26.41 12.12 19.72
CA THR A 134 -26.15 13.40 19.06
C THR A 134 -25.08 13.18 17.99
N LEU A 135 -25.38 13.54 16.75
CA LEU A 135 -24.38 13.73 15.70
C LEU A 135 -23.65 15.04 16.00
N THR A 136 -22.36 14.93 16.37
CA THR A 136 -21.56 16.05 16.85
C THR A 136 -20.77 16.71 15.74
N ILE A 137 -20.13 15.92 14.89
CA ILE A 137 -19.22 16.40 13.85
C ILE A 137 -19.56 15.69 12.54
N PRO A 138 -20.14 16.43 11.57
CA PRO A 138 -20.26 15.96 10.20
C PRO A 138 -19.10 16.48 9.35
N ILE A 139 -18.33 15.58 8.73
CA ILE A 139 -17.28 15.91 7.77
C ILE A 139 -17.72 15.41 6.40
N LEU A 140 -17.93 16.32 5.45
CA LEU A 140 -18.35 15.99 4.08
C LEU A 140 -17.28 16.52 3.11
N GLY A 141 -16.59 15.66 2.36
CA GLY A 141 -15.54 16.11 1.44
C GLY A 141 -14.57 15.01 1.05
N SER A 142 -13.27 15.23 1.26
CA SER A 142 -12.22 14.24 0.96
C SER A 142 -11.95 13.28 2.11
N ILE A 143 -11.58 12.04 1.80
CA ILE A 143 -10.96 11.09 2.74
C ILE A 143 -9.77 11.73 3.47
N ARG A 144 -8.98 12.57 2.79
CA ARG A 144 -7.85 13.24 3.43
C ARG A 144 -8.29 14.20 4.54
N THR A 145 -9.42 14.88 4.36
CA THR A 145 -10.02 15.73 5.41
C THR A 145 -10.54 14.90 6.58
N ILE A 146 -11.13 13.73 6.30
CA ILE A 146 -11.57 12.80 7.35
C ILE A 146 -10.35 12.32 8.16
N ARG A 147 -9.27 11.91 7.48
CA ARG A 147 -8.03 11.43 8.12
C ARG A 147 -7.30 12.50 8.92
N ASP A 148 -7.23 13.74 8.42
CA ASP A 148 -6.67 14.88 9.16
C ASP A 148 -7.37 15.08 10.52
N PHE A 149 -8.65 14.69 10.62
CA PHE A 149 -9.40 14.72 11.86
C PHE A 149 -9.29 13.44 12.70
N THR A 150 -9.41 12.26 12.07
CA THR A 150 -9.47 10.96 12.77
C THR A 150 -8.11 10.46 13.24
N GLU A 151 -7.10 10.57 12.38
CA GLU A 151 -5.75 10.02 12.58
C GLU A 151 -4.70 11.12 12.80
N GLY A 152 -4.97 12.32 12.27
CA GLY A 152 -4.13 13.50 12.42
C GLY A 152 -4.35 14.22 13.76
N PRO A 153 -3.91 15.49 13.88
CA PRO A 153 -4.06 16.28 15.09
C PRO A 153 -5.48 16.85 15.26
N SER A 154 -6.50 16.08 14.86
CA SER A 154 -7.93 16.43 14.95
C SER A 154 -8.29 17.75 14.25
N LEU A 155 -7.79 17.94 13.03
CA LEU A 155 -7.95 19.22 12.32
C LEU A 155 -9.25 19.28 11.51
N LEU A 156 -10.06 20.30 11.76
CA LEU A 156 -11.18 20.71 10.89
C LEU A 156 -10.80 21.98 10.13
N ARG A 157 -10.99 21.97 8.81
CA ARG A 157 -10.72 23.16 7.95
C ARG A 157 -11.96 24.05 7.91
N PRO A 158 -11.91 25.32 8.36
CA PRO A 158 -13.09 26.20 8.38
C PRO A 158 -13.76 26.35 7.01
N THR A 159 -12.97 26.55 5.94
CA THR A 159 -13.46 26.61 4.55
C THR A 159 -14.21 25.35 4.09
N ILE A 160 -13.95 24.21 4.73
CA ILE A 160 -14.66 22.97 4.46
C ILE A 160 -15.87 22.82 5.40
N GLN A 161 -15.61 22.91 6.70
CA GLN A 161 -16.56 22.62 7.77
C GLN A 161 -17.70 23.64 7.86
N ASP A 162 -17.42 24.91 7.57
CA ASP A 162 -18.43 25.98 7.64
C ASP A 162 -19.41 25.97 6.48
N ALA A 163 -19.07 25.27 5.40
CA ALA A 163 -19.93 25.13 4.22
C ALA A 163 -20.97 23.99 4.37
N VAL A 164 -20.96 23.24 5.47
CA VAL A 164 -21.97 22.19 5.73
C VAL A 164 -23.29 22.83 6.16
N ASN A 165 -24.33 22.61 5.36
CA ASN A 165 -25.68 23.13 5.60
C ASN A 165 -26.61 22.01 6.11
N ALA A 166 -27.41 22.30 7.13
CA ALA A 166 -28.34 21.38 7.77
C ALA A 166 -29.80 21.81 7.57
N THR A 167 -30.61 20.97 6.92
CA THR A 167 -32.02 21.22 6.62
C THR A 167 -32.92 20.07 7.09
N LYS A 168 -34.21 20.33 7.32
CA LYS A 168 -35.17 19.24 7.62
C LYS A 168 -35.41 18.36 6.40
N ALA A 169 -35.58 17.06 6.61
CA ALA A 169 -35.93 16.06 5.60
C ALA A 169 -37.23 15.35 5.99
N ASN A 170 -38.19 15.23 5.06
CA ASN A 170 -39.47 14.53 5.27
C ASN A 170 -40.25 14.93 6.55
N GLY A 171 -40.05 16.14 7.06
CA GLY A 171 -40.67 16.65 8.29
C GLY A 171 -40.06 16.14 9.60
N THR A 172 -39.52 14.91 9.62
CA THR A 172 -39.02 14.22 10.84
C THR A 172 -37.51 13.96 10.86
N GLY A 173 -36.85 13.99 9.69
CA GLY A 173 -35.42 13.76 9.53
C GLY A 173 -34.61 15.03 9.29
N ALA A 174 -33.33 14.85 8.96
CA ALA A 174 -32.39 15.93 8.64
C ALA A 174 -31.50 15.55 7.46
N THR A 175 -31.13 16.55 6.66
CA THR A 175 -30.16 16.45 5.56
C THR A 175 -29.02 17.42 5.83
N LEU A 176 -27.81 16.89 5.75
CA LEU A 176 -26.55 17.62 5.73
C LEU A 176 -26.05 17.65 4.28
N SER A 177 -25.73 18.82 3.76
CA SER A 177 -25.25 18.98 2.39
C SER A 177 -24.11 19.99 2.31
N ARG A 178 -23.22 19.82 1.34
CA ARG A 178 -22.09 20.72 1.12
C ARG A 178 -21.79 20.82 -0.38
N LEU A 179 -21.70 22.05 -0.88
CA LEU A 179 -21.09 22.34 -2.17
C LEU A 179 -19.56 22.33 -1.99
N TRP A 180 -18.87 21.53 -2.80
CA TRP A 180 -17.43 21.39 -2.79
C TRP A 180 -16.75 22.66 -3.28
N LEU A 181 -15.43 22.74 -3.06
CA LEU A 181 -14.65 23.92 -3.44
C LEU A 181 -14.53 24.11 -4.96
N ASP A 182 -14.88 23.09 -5.75
CA ASP A 182 -14.99 23.19 -7.21
C ASP A 182 -16.26 23.92 -7.69
N ASN A 183 -17.15 24.29 -6.76
CA ASN A 183 -18.39 25.03 -6.98
C ASN A 183 -19.42 24.31 -7.87
N VAL A 184 -19.28 22.98 -8.07
CA VAL A 184 -20.20 22.17 -8.90
C VAL A 184 -20.61 20.85 -8.25
N THR A 185 -19.72 20.22 -7.49
CA THR A 185 -19.99 18.95 -6.83
C THR A 185 -20.63 19.18 -5.47
N VAL A 186 -21.67 18.41 -5.16
CA VAL A 186 -22.42 18.47 -3.92
C VAL A 186 -22.39 17.08 -3.30
N SER A 187 -21.94 16.99 -2.05
CA SER A 187 -22.13 15.79 -1.22
C SER A 187 -23.29 16.00 -0.25
N THR A 188 -24.03 14.93 0.02
CA THR A 188 -25.23 14.95 0.85
C THR A 188 -25.29 13.71 1.74
N PHE A 189 -25.66 13.90 3.00
CA PHE A 189 -26.02 12.86 3.94
C PHE A 189 -27.39 13.15 4.53
N THR A 190 -28.32 12.20 4.45
CA THR A 190 -29.67 12.32 5.00
C THR A 190 -29.88 11.24 6.05
N LEU A 191 -30.52 11.59 7.15
CA LEU A 191 -30.91 10.68 8.23
C LEU A 191 -32.40 10.88 8.53
N VAL A 192 -33.18 9.80 8.52
CA VAL A 192 -34.64 9.82 8.74
C VAL A 192 -35.02 8.68 9.69
N PRO A 193 -35.87 8.92 10.70
CA PRO A 193 -36.42 7.85 11.53
C PRO A 193 -37.04 6.73 10.68
N HIS A 194 -36.69 5.47 10.96
CA HIS A 194 -37.21 4.30 10.26
C HIS A 194 -38.17 3.51 11.16
N GLN A 195 -39.38 3.25 10.67
CA GLN A 195 -40.42 2.48 11.37
C GLN A 195 -40.81 3.03 12.77
N ASN A 196 -40.47 4.29 13.08
CA ASN A 196 -40.83 4.94 14.35
C ASN A 196 -41.20 6.41 14.13
N SER A 197 -42.47 6.66 13.77
CA SER A 197 -43.00 7.98 13.40
C SER A 197 -43.13 8.97 14.56
N GLY A 198 -42.90 8.55 15.81
CA GLY A 198 -42.92 9.42 17.00
C GLY A 198 -41.60 10.10 17.31
N THR A 199 -40.52 9.73 16.62
CA THR A 199 -39.18 10.30 16.84
C THR A 199 -38.86 11.35 15.78
N ASN A 200 -38.37 12.52 16.21
CA ASN A 200 -37.94 13.60 15.32
C ASN A 200 -36.47 13.92 15.55
N ILE A 201 -35.75 14.21 14.48
CA ILE A 201 -34.40 14.75 14.55
C ILE A 201 -34.50 16.25 14.82
N THR A 202 -33.84 16.70 15.89
CA THR A 202 -33.71 18.12 16.22
C THR A 202 -32.41 18.65 15.61
N ILE A 203 -32.51 19.72 14.82
CA ILE A 203 -31.36 20.41 14.22
C ILE A 203 -30.98 21.59 15.11
N HIS A 204 -29.80 21.54 15.69
CA HIS A 204 -29.26 22.62 16.52
C HIS A 204 -28.37 23.54 15.67
N GLN A 205 -28.97 24.52 14.99
CA GLN A 205 -28.28 25.39 14.02
C GLN A 205 -27.04 26.09 14.58
N GLN A 206 -27.05 26.48 15.87
CA GLN A 206 -25.94 27.18 16.53
C GLN A 206 -24.67 26.32 16.60
N ASN A 207 -24.83 25.01 16.87
CA ASN A 207 -23.71 24.10 17.07
C ASN A 207 -23.54 23.12 15.89
N ARG A 208 -24.40 23.23 14.86
CA ARG A 208 -24.50 22.31 13.70
C ARG A 208 -24.59 20.83 14.09
N THR A 209 -25.23 20.53 15.22
CA THR A 209 -25.44 19.16 15.71
C THR A 209 -26.87 18.68 15.44
N LEU A 210 -27.04 17.35 15.38
CA LEU A 210 -28.34 16.70 15.26
C LEU A 210 -28.59 15.85 16.49
N SER A 211 -29.74 15.97 17.16
CA SER A 211 -30.09 15.15 18.33
C SER A 211 -31.35 14.34 18.07
N PHE A 212 -31.33 13.06 18.45
CA PHE A 212 -32.40 12.09 18.17
C PHE A 212 -32.42 10.92 19.17
N GLY A 213 -33.57 10.25 19.30
CA GLY A 213 -33.78 9.15 20.23
C GLY A 213 -33.10 7.84 19.81
N ALA A 214 -33.10 6.83 20.68
CA ALA A 214 -32.65 5.48 20.31
C ALA A 214 -33.54 4.87 19.21
N GLY A 215 -33.02 3.87 18.49
CA GLY A 215 -33.78 3.10 17.49
C GLY A 215 -33.16 3.10 16.10
N LEU A 216 -33.99 2.82 15.10
CA LEU A 216 -33.58 2.63 13.71
C LEU A 216 -33.75 3.90 12.89
N TYR A 217 -32.73 4.23 12.10
CA TYR A 217 -32.73 5.37 11.20
C TYR A 217 -32.27 4.94 9.81
N SER A 218 -33.02 5.36 8.79
CA SER A 218 -32.56 5.27 7.41
C SER A 218 -31.54 6.37 7.16
N PHE A 219 -30.39 6.00 6.61
CA PHE A 219 -29.40 6.96 6.13
C PHE A 219 -29.25 6.83 4.61
N SER A 220 -28.89 7.95 3.97
CA SER A 220 -28.53 8.00 2.56
C SER A 220 -27.35 8.96 2.38
N ALA A 221 -26.28 8.50 1.74
CA ALA A 221 -25.07 9.27 1.46
C ALA A 221 -24.82 9.28 -0.05
N SER A 222 -24.67 10.47 -0.64
CA SER A 222 -24.47 10.59 -2.09
C SER A 222 -23.69 11.83 -2.50
N PHE A 223 -23.17 11.81 -3.73
CA PHE A 223 -22.42 12.89 -4.36
C PHE A 223 -22.50 12.81 -5.90
N ASN A 224 -22.20 13.90 -6.60
CA ASN A 224 -22.24 14.00 -8.06
C ASN A 224 -20.85 14.34 -8.66
N TYR A 225 -19.95 13.37 -8.66
CA TYR A 225 -18.57 13.47 -9.17
C TYR A 225 -18.30 12.40 -10.23
N PRO A 226 -17.34 12.59 -11.18
CA PRO A 226 -16.99 11.54 -12.14
C PRO A 226 -16.52 10.24 -11.47
N GLN A 227 -17.07 9.11 -11.91
CA GLN A 227 -16.79 7.78 -11.36
C GLN A 227 -15.63 7.08 -12.09
N LEU A 228 -14.96 6.17 -11.40
CA LEU A 228 -13.92 5.31 -11.99
C LEU A 228 -14.54 4.07 -12.64
N THR A 229 -13.83 3.44 -13.56
CA THR A 229 -14.31 2.22 -14.25
C THR A 229 -13.75 0.97 -13.58
N GLN A 230 -14.53 0.34 -12.70
CA GLN A 230 -14.11 -0.84 -11.95
C GLN A 230 -13.82 -2.03 -12.87
N LEU A 231 -12.73 -2.75 -12.59
CA LEU A 231 -12.43 -4.04 -13.22
C LEU A 231 -13.05 -5.15 -12.38
N ALA A 232 -14.02 -5.88 -12.95
CA ALA A 232 -14.58 -7.09 -12.34
C ALA A 232 -13.48 -8.15 -12.07
N PRO A 233 -13.68 -9.10 -11.14
CA PRO A 233 -12.66 -10.10 -10.80
C PRO A 233 -12.10 -10.86 -12.01
N SER A 234 -12.95 -11.19 -13.00
CA SER A 234 -12.55 -11.87 -14.24
C SER A 234 -11.65 -11.04 -15.15
N ARG A 235 -11.65 -9.71 -15.00
CA ARG A 235 -10.80 -8.76 -15.73
C ARG A 235 -9.53 -8.40 -14.96
N VAL A 236 -9.54 -8.54 -13.63
CA VAL A 236 -8.35 -8.33 -12.80
C VAL A 236 -7.43 -9.54 -12.82
N LEU A 237 -7.98 -10.75 -12.86
CA LEU A 237 -7.21 -11.98 -12.90
C LEU A 237 -6.91 -12.43 -14.34
N ASN A 238 -5.76 -13.07 -14.55
CA ASN A 238 -5.44 -13.71 -15.83
C ASN A 238 -6.29 -14.97 -16.05
N SER A 239 -6.28 -15.50 -17.27
CA SER A 239 -7.11 -16.66 -17.65
C SER A 239 -6.77 -17.94 -16.87
N ALA A 240 -5.52 -18.11 -16.42
CA ALA A 240 -5.08 -19.29 -15.66
C ALA A 240 -5.54 -19.25 -14.19
N SER A 241 -5.82 -18.05 -13.66
CA SER A 241 -6.16 -17.83 -12.25
C SER A 241 -7.65 -17.61 -11.99
N GLN A 242 -8.53 -17.79 -12.98
CA GLN A 242 -9.97 -17.56 -12.85
C GLN A 242 -10.63 -18.40 -11.74
N GLN A 243 -10.08 -19.58 -11.41
CA GLN A 243 -10.58 -20.43 -10.33
C GLN A 243 -10.51 -19.74 -8.95
N LEU A 244 -9.62 -18.76 -8.76
CA LEU A 244 -9.51 -18.00 -7.51
C LEU A 244 -10.80 -17.23 -7.18
N ILE A 245 -11.61 -16.87 -8.19
CA ILE A 245 -12.90 -16.19 -7.97
C ILE A 245 -13.85 -17.07 -7.14
N GLN A 246 -13.79 -18.39 -7.35
CA GLN A 246 -14.61 -19.35 -6.60
C GLN A 246 -13.92 -19.81 -5.31
N GLN A 247 -12.60 -19.96 -5.31
CA GLN A 247 -11.84 -20.46 -4.16
C GLN A 247 -11.63 -19.40 -3.07
N GLN A 248 -11.51 -18.14 -3.46
CA GLN A 248 -11.18 -17.01 -2.59
C GLN A 248 -12.05 -15.79 -2.97
N PRO A 249 -13.39 -15.92 -2.91
CA PRO A 249 -14.31 -14.89 -3.38
C PRO A 249 -14.11 -13.56 -2.63
N ASP A 250 -13.81 -13.62 -1.33
CA ASP A 250 -13.59 -12.41 -0.54
C ASP A 250 -12.39 -11.61 -1.02
N GLN A 251 -11.24 -12.27 -1.18
CA GLN A 251 -10.00 -11.61 -1.60
C GLN A 251 -10.07 -11.11 -3.04
N THR A 252 -10.69 -11.89 -3.93
CA THR A 252 -10.84 -11.49 -5.34
C THR A 252 -11.86 -10.35 -5.51
N THR A 253 -12.88 -10.29 -4.66
CA THR A 253 -13.81 -9.15 -4.57
C THR A 253 -13.10 -7.90 -4.05
N SER A 254 -12.30 -8.01 -2.98
CA SER A 254 -11.50 -6.89 -2.49
C SER A 254 -10.49 -6.39 -3.53
N LEU A 255 -9.84 -7.31 -4.26
CA LEU A 255 -8.89 -6.95 -5.32
C LEU A 255 -9.59 -6.21 -6.47
N SER A 256 -10.80 -6.64 -6.84
CA SER A 256 -11.64 -5.98 -7.83
C SER A 256 -12.08 -4.58 -7.37
N PHE A 257 -12.48 -4.43 -6.10
CA PHE A 257 -12.81 -3.13 -5.52
C PHE A 257 -11.64 -2.13 -5.57
N LEU A 258 -10.40 -2.61 -5.49
CA LEU A 258 -9.20 -1.76 -5.58
C LEU A 258 -8.64 -1.61 -7.01
N SER A 259 -9.29 -2.19 -8.03
CA SER A 259 -8.77 -2.25 -9.40
C SER A 259 -9.67 -1.55 -10.40
N TYR A 260 -9.14 -0.50 -11.03
CA TYR A 260 -9.83 0.29 -12.04
C TYR A 260 -9.02 0.33 -13.33
N SER A 261 -9.69 0.60 -14.46
CA SER A 261 -9.00 0.74 -15.75
C SER A 261 -7.99 1.90 -15.77
N GLU A 262 -8.22 2.89 -14.91
CA GLU A 262 -7.46 4.13 -14.80
C GLU A 262 -6.25 4.00 -13.85
N LYS A 263 -6.37 3.19 -12.80
CA LYS A 263 -5.37 2.98 -11.75
C LYS A 263 -5.80 1.85 -10.81
N LEU A 264 -4.87 1.31 -10.03
CA LEU A 264 -5.20 0.58 -8.82
C LEU A 264 -5.15 1.54 -7.62
N LEU A 265 -6.00 1.32 -6.63
CA LEU A 265 -6.02 2.09 -5.39
C LEU A 265 -5.10 1.42 -4.38
N ALA A 266 -4.43 2.23 -3.55
CA ALA A 266 -3.46 1.74 -2.58
C ALA A 266 -4.13 0.90 -1.49
N GLY A 267 -5.32 1.29 -1.03
CA GLY A 267 -6.06 0.54 -0.03
C GLY A 267 -7.52 0.93 0.08
N ALA A 268 -8.15 0.44 1.14
CA ALA A 268 -9.52 0.72 1.53
C ALA A 268 -9.70 2.19 1.94
N TRP A 269 -10.71 2.51 2.74
CA TRP A 269 -11.20 3.88 2.98
C TRP A 269 -10.12 4.90 3.30
N ARG A 270 -8.99 4.52 3.91
CA ARG A 270 -7.88 5.42 4.25
C ARG A 270 -7.06 5.88 3.04
N PHE A 271 -6.99 5.03 2.02
CA PHE A 271 -6.11 5.18 0.85
C PHE A 271 -6.81 4.81 -0.46
N LEU A 272 -8.06 5.26 -0.66
CA LEU A 272 -8.84 5.12 -1.90
C LEU A 272 -8.29 5.98 -3.07
N THR A 273 -6.98 6.05 -3.21
CA THR A 273 -6.28 6.82 -4.25
C THR A 273 -5.03 6.09 -4.72
N TYR A 274 -4.39 6.64 -5.76
CA TYR A 274 -3.16 6.10 -6.32
C TYR A 274 -1.97 6.35 -5.38
N PHE A 275 -1.23 5.28 -5.10
CA PHE A 275 0.15 5.33 -4.62
C PHE A 275 1.03 4.53 -5.59
N GLY A 276 2.03 5.18 -6.19
CA GLY A 276 2.83 4.59 -7.26
C GLY A 276 3.66 3.40 -6.79
N ARG A 277 4.32 3.55 -5.65
CA ARG A 277 5.10 2.51 -4.99
C ARG A 277 4.24 1.29 -4.69
N ASP A 278 3.14 1.49 -3.97
CA ASP A 278 2.26 0.43 -3.50
C ASP A 278 1.66 -0.34 -4.69
N SER A 279 1.23 0.38 -5.73
CA SER A 279 0.71 -0.21 -6.97
C SER A 279 1.74 -1.09 -7.68
N MET A 280 2.99 -0.63 -7.79
CA MET A 280 4.05 -1.38 -8.46
C MET A 280 4.54 -2.57 -7.65
N ILE A 281 4.72 -2.43 -6.33
CA ILE A 281 5.06 -3.56 -5.44
C ILE A 281 3.97 -4.64 -5.53
N SER A 282 2.70 -4.23 -5.46
CA SER A 282 1.56 -5.14 -5.55
C SER A 282 1.54 -5.86 -6.91
N ALA A 283 1.71 -5.13 -8.01
CA ALA A 283 1.75 -5.71 -9.35
C ALA A 283 2.89 -6.74 -9.52
N LEU A 284 4.07 -6.46 -8.97
CA LEU A 284 5.22 -7.37 -9.03
C LEU A 284 5.00 -8.67 -8.23
N LEU A 285 4.33 -8.58 -7.08
CA LEU A 285 4.04 -9.74 -6.23
C LEU A 285 2.80 -10.52 -6.71
N LEU A 286 1.80 -9.84 -7.27
CA LEU A 286 0.58 -10.42 -7.87
C LEU A 286 0.78 -10.91 -9.30
N GLU A 287 1.94 -10.65 -9.92
CA GLU A 287 2.18 -10.93 -11.34
C GLU A 287 1.71 -12.33 -11.82
N PRO A 288 1.91 -13.43 -11.06
CA PRO A 288 1.44 -14.76 -11.46
C PRO A 288 -0.07 -14.88 -11.68
N VAL A 289 -0.88 -14.03 -11.04
CA VAL A 289 -2.35 -14.07 -11.10
C VAL A 289 -2.97 -12.84 -11.77
N LEU A 290 -2.25 -11.72 -11.83
CA LEU A 290 -2.74 -10.46 -12.35
C LEU A 290 -2.89 -10.51 -13.87
N SER A 291 -3.96 -9.89 -14.39
CA SER A 291 -4.24 -9.86 -15.82
C SER A 291 -3.20 -9.08 -16.60
N GLN A 292 -2.89 -9.58 -17.79
CA GLN A 292 -1.92 -9.03 -18.74
C GLN A 292 -2.62 -8.65 -20.05
N GLY A 293 -2.02 -7.75 -20.83
CA GLY A 293 -2.56 -7.31 -22.13
C GLY A 293 -3.39 -6.01 -22.08
N ASN A 294 -4.09 -5.73 -23.18
CA ASN A 294 -4.79 -4.46 -23.37
C ASN A 294 -5.91 -4.27 -22.35
N GLY A 295 -5.85 -3.18 -21.58
CA GLY A 295 -6.86 -2.86 -20.56
C GLY A 295 -6.88 -3.87 -19.41
N SER A 296 -5.73 -4.48 -19.12
CA SER A 296 -5.52 -5.36 -17.98
C SER A 296 -5.15 -4.55 -16.73
N ALA A 297 -5.24 -5.17 -15.55
CA ALA A 297 -4.84 -4.55 -14.29
C ALA A 297 -3.35 -4.16 -14.30
N THR A 298 -2.48 -4.96 -14.94
CA THR A 298 -1.06 -4.61 -15.09
C THR A 298 -0.84 -3.37 -15.96
N GLU A 299 -1.56 -3.22 -17.09
CA GLU A 299 -1.47 -1.98 -17.89
C GLU A 299 -2.08 -0.78 -17.16
N ALA A 300 -3.09 -0.97 -16.32
CA ALA A 300 -3.65 0.09 -15.48
C ALA A 300 -2.59 0.63 -14.49
N VAL A 301 -1.80 -0.25 -13.87
CA VAL A 301 -0.67 0.15 -13.01
C VAL A 301 0.40 0.92 -13.80
N ILE A 302 0.91 0.34 -14.90
CA ILE A 302 1.98 0.98 -15.68
C ILE A 302 1.50 2.32 -16.25
N GLY A 303 0.28 2.38 -16.79
CA GLY A 303 -0.29 3.61 -17.33
C GLY A 303 -0.48 4.69 -16.27
N ALA A 304 -1.01 4.32 -15.10
CA ALA A 304 -1.20 5.27 -14.00
C ALA A 304 0.14 5.86 -13.50
N VAL A 305 1.19 5.06 -13.47
CA VAL A 305 2.55 5.49 -13.12
C VAL A 305 3.11 6.44 -14.17
N LEU A 306 3.08 6.05 -15.45
CA LEU A 306 3.64 6.86 -16.54
C LEU A 306 2.94 8.22 -16.63
N GLU A 307 1.61 8.27 -16.58
CA GLU A 307 0.84 9.53 -16.66
C GLU A 307 1.19 10.56 -15.58
N ARG A 308 1.79 10.13 -14.45
CA ARG A 308 2.12 10.98 -13.30
C ARG A 308 3.62 11.21 -13.13
N ILE A 309 4.46 10.79 -14.09
CA ILE A 309 5.88 11.12 -14.06
C ILE A 309 6.07 12.63 -14.19
N ASN A 310 6.96 13.19 -13.36
CA ASN A 310 7.44 14.54 -13.54
C ASN A 310 8.30 14.60 -14.82
N ARG A 311 7.77 15.20 -15.89
CA ARG A 311 8.49 15.30 -17.18
C ARG A 311 9.81 16.08 -17.12
N THR A 312 10.05 16.88 -16.08
CA THR A 312 11.26 17.70 -15.98
C THR A 312 12.45 16.89 -15.50
N ASP A 313 12.25 15.97 -14.56
CA ASP A 313 13.36 15.23 -13.95
C ASP A 313 13.22 13.70 -14.00
N GLY A 314 12.05 13.16 -14.37
CA GLY A 314 11.78 11.72 -14.42
C GLY A 314 11.35 11.10 -13.10
N SER A 315 11.06 11.89 -12.07
CA SER A 315 10.52 11.41 -10.81
C SER A 315 9.17 10.74 -11.02
N VAL A 316 8.99 9.57 -10.42
CA VAL A 316 7.70 8.88 -10.37
C VAL A 316 6.89 9.41 -9.19
N CYS A 317 5.62 9.73 -9.43
CA CYS A 317 4.71 10.21 -8.39
C CYS A 317 4.54 9.16 -7.29
N HIS A 318 4.75 9.57 -6.04
CA HIS A 318 4.48 8.74 -4.87
C HIS A 318 2.98 8.62 -4.61
N GLU A 319 2.30 9.76 -4.45
CA GLU A 319 0.87 9.86 -4.13
C GLU A 319 0.25 10.98 -4.96
N GLU A 320 -0.96 10.74 -5.46
CA GLU A 320 -1.78 11.80 -6.04
C GLU A 320 -2.77 12.40 -5.03
N THR A 321 -2.99 13.70 -5.15
CA THR A 321 -4.07 14.42 -4.47
C THR A 321 -5.12 14.82 -5.50
N ILE A 322 -6.38 14.43 -5.27
CA ILE A 322 -7.49 14.61 -6.22
C ILE A 322 -8.75 15.14 -5.50
N GLY A 323 -9.76 15.52 -6.28
CA GLY A 323 -11.07 15.93 -5.77
C GLY A 323 -11.02 17.20 -4.93
N ASP A 324 -11.90 17.28 -3.93
CA ASP A 324 -12.09 18.45 -3.08
C ASP A 324 -10.81 18.89 -2.34
N TYR A 325 -9.96 17.95 -1.95
CA TYR A 325 -8.70 18.26 -1.27
C TYR A 325 -7.67 18.89 -2.22
N ALA A 326 -7.63 18.48 -3.49
CA ALA A 326 -6.78 19.12 -4.49
C ALA A 326 -7.18 20.58 -4.69
N THR A 327 -8.49 20.85 -4.79
CA THR A 327 -9.00 22.22 -4.87
C THR A 327 -8.66 23.03 -3.61
N TYR A 328 -8.78 22.43 -2.42
CA TYR A 328 -8.35 23.06 -1.17
C TYR A 328 -6.87 23.45 -1.19
N LEU A 329 -5.97 22.53 -1.56
CA LEU A 329 -4.53 22.82 -1.61
C LEU A 329 -4.20 23.90 -2.65
N ASN A 330 -4.78 23.82 -3.85
CA ASN A 330 -4.62 24.87 -4.86
C ASN A 330 -5.03 26.25 -4.31
N LEU A 331 -6.14 26.33 -3.57
CA LEU A 331 -6.57 27.59 -2.94
C LEU A 331 -5.58 28.07 -1.85
N GLN A 332 -4.95 27.17 -1.09
CA GLN A 332 -3.89 27.55 -0.15
C GLN A 332 -2.67 28.14 -0.86
N ASP A 333 -2.39 27.66 -2.07
CA ASP A 333 -1.32 28.18 -2.94
C ASP A 333 -1.76 29.41 -3.76
N ASN A 334 -2.94 29.98 -3.48
CA ASN A 334 -3.55 31.09 -4.22
C ASN A 334 -3.81 30.77 -5.71
N LEU A 335 -4.04 29.50 -6.04
CA LEU A 335 -4.40 29.01 -7.37
C LEU A 335 -5.90 28.68 -7.42
N THR A 336 -6.63 29.31 -8.34
CA THR A 336 -8.01 28.92 -8.65
C THR A 336 -8.00 27.72 -9.61
N SER A 337 -7.89 26.51 -9.07
CA SER A 337 -7.76 25.28 -9.84
C SER A 337 -8.33 24.07 -9.10
N THR A 338 -8.91 23.14 -9.86
CA THR A 338 -9.34 21.81 -9.38
C THR A 338 -8.42 20.70 -9.90
N ALA A 339 -7.27 21.08 -10.48
CA ALA A 339 -6.31 20.13 -11.04
C ALA A 339 -5.73 19.24 -9.93
N PRO A 340 -5.43 17.97 -10.25
CA PRO A 340 -4.76 17.07 -9.31
C PRO A 340 -3.36 17.56 -8.96
N GLY A 341 -2.89 17.20 -7.76
CA GLY A 341 -1.51 17.37 -7.33
C GLY A 341 -0.77 16.03 -7.33
N PHE A 342 0.52 16.06 -7.66
CA PHE A 342 1.38 14.88 -7.68
C PHE A 342 2.61 15.13 -6.80
N THR A 343 2.88 14.24 -5.86
CA THR A 343 3.97 14.39 -4.90
C THR A 343 5.13 13.49 -5.28
N TYR A 344 6.36 13.97 -5.06
CA TYR A 344 7.58 13.24 -5.38
C TYR A 344 8.58 13.14 -4.21
N PRO A 345 8.18 13.04 -2.92
CA PRO A 345 9.15 13.01 -1.82
C PRO A 345 9.96 11.70 -1.78
N MET A 346 9.36 10.60 -2.25
CA MET A 346 9.96 9.28 -2.17
C MET A 346 10.99 9.03 -3.27
N ILE A 347 12.20 8.63 -2.86
CA ILE A 347 13.30 8.27 -3.74
C ILE A 347 13.20 6.84 -4.25
N ASP A 348 12.52 5.94 -3.55
CA ASP A 348 12.39 4.53 -3.91
C ASP A 348 11.51 4.30 -5.14
N THR A 349 10.50 5.14 -5.30
CA THR A 349 9.37 4.94 -6.21
C THR A 349 9.84 4.89 -7.67
N ASP A 350 10.87 5.68 -8.00
CA ASP A 350 11.49 5.73 -9.33
C ASP A 350 11.97 4.36 -9.82
N TYR A 351 12.52 3.55 -8.92
CA TYR A 351 13.29 2.36 -9.27
C TYR A 351 12.39 1.14 -9.58
N TYR A 352 11.13 1.14 -9.16
CA TYR A 352 10.21 0.03 -9.44
C TYR A 352 9.73 -0.01 -10.89
N LEU A 353 9.55 1.16 -11.52
CA LEU A 353 9.01 1.26 -12.87
C LEU A 353 9.79 0.45 -13.92
N PRO A 354 11.12 0.62 -14.07
CA PRO A 354 11.86 -0.17 -15.06
C PRO A 354 11.79 -1.66 -14.77
N VAL A 355 11.76 -2.08 -13.50
CA VAL A 355 11.64 -3.50 -13.10
C VAL A 355 10.29 -4.06 -13.53
N LEU A 356 9.19 -3.36 -13.22
CA LEU A 356 7.84 -3.76 -13.61
C LEU A 356 7.68 -3.84 -15.13
N MET A 357 8.16 -2.83 -15.86
CA MET A 357 8.11 -2.82 -17.33
C MET A 357 8.94 -3.93 -17.95
N ALA A 358 10.14 -4.20 -17.42
CA ALA A 358 11.00 -5.27 -17.89
C ALA A 358 10.38 -6.66 -17.72
N GLN A 359 9.66 -6.89 -16.60
CA GLN A 359 8.92 -8.12 -16.36
C GLN A 359 7.68 -8.20 -17.28
N TYR A 360 6.89 -7.13 -17.36
CA TYR A 360 5.70 -7.06 -18.18
C TYR A 360 5.99 -7.32 -19.67
N PHE A 361 6.96 -6.61 -20.26
CA PHE A 361 7.28 -6.75 -21.68
C PHE A 361 7.94 -8.08 -22.03
N ASN A 362 8.57 -8.75 -21.07
CA ASN A 362 9.01 -10.12 -21.29
C ASN A 362 7.84 -11.09 -21.47
N ASN A 363 6.79 -10.91 -20.67
CA ASN A 363 5.63 -11.80 -20.67
C ASN A 363 4.61 -11.40 -21.73
N SER A 364 4.63 -10.13 -22.16
CA SER A 364 3.71 -9.55 -23.13
C SER A 364 4.44 -8.70 -24.21
N PRO A 365 5.34 -9.29 -25.02
CA PRO A 365 6.14 -8.54 -25.99
C PRO A 365 5.30 -7.82 -27.05
N SER A 366 4.13 -8.36 -27.42
CA SER A 366 3.20 -7.73 -28.37
C SER A 366 2.58 -6.42 -27.83
N ARG A 367 2.72 -6.14 -26.54
CA ARG A 367 2.16 -4.96 -25.86
C ARG A 367 3.12 -3.79 -25.78
N ILE A 368 4.39 -3.96 -26.14
CA ILE A 368 5.41 -2.89 -26.12
C ILE A 368 4.94 -1.69 -26.95
N SER A 369 4.74 -1.88 -28.25
CA SER A 369 4.37 -0.77 -29.15
C SER A 369 3.02 -0.14 -28.80
N PRO A 370 1.93 -0.90 -28.60
CA PRO A 370 0.63 -0.29 -28.32
C PRO A 370 0.55 0.43 -26.97
N LEU A 371 1.31 0.01 -25.96
CA LEU A 371 1.35 0.69 -24.66
C LEU A 371 2.19 1.97 -24.73
N LEU A 372 3.39 1.89 -25.32
CA LEU A 372 4.34 2.99 -25.32
C LEU A 372 3.98 4.12 -26.30
N GLN A 373 3.19 3.84 -27.34
CA GLN A 373 2.67 4.85 -28.27
C GLN A 373 1.46 5.62 -27.73
N ARG A 374 0.93 5.27 -26.55
CA ARG A 374 -0.15 6.04 -25.94
C ARG A 374 0.32 7.46 -25.64
N SER A 375 -0.48 8.44 -26.03
CA SER A 375 -0.28 9.84 -25.67
C SER A 375 -0.48 10.02 -24.17
N ALA A 376 0.41 10.77 -23.54
CA ALA A 376 0.30 11.17 -22.16
C ALA A 376 -0.43 12.51 -22.02
N GLY A 377 -0.80 12.84 -20.78
CA GLY A 377 -1.43 14.10 -20.42
C GLY A 377 -2.94 14.04 -20.28
N SER A 378 -3.48 12.82 -20.12
CA SER A 378 -4.88 12.60 -19.78
C SER A 378 -5.14 12.84 -18.28
N VAL A 379 -4.13 12.61 -17.43
CA VAL A 379 -4.19 12.83 -15.98
C VAL A 379 -3.35 14.04 -15.57
N ASP A 380 -2.05 14.04 -15.89
CA ASP A 380 -1.20 15.21 -15.69
C ASP A 380 -1.11 16.05 -16.97
N ILE A 381 -1.83 17.16 -17.00
CA ILE A 381 -1.85 18.07 -18.15
C ILE A 381 -0.44 18.53 -18.58
N GLN A 382 0.52 18.56 -17.65
CA GLN A 382 1.90 18.91 -17.96
C GLN A 382 2.53 17.91 -18.91
N ASN A 383 2.09 16.65 -18.94
CA ASN A 383 2.61 15.59 -19.79
C ASN A 383 2.04 15.58 -21.22
N ARG A 384 1.18 16.55 -21.59
CA ARG A 384 0.69 16.67 -22.97
C ARG A 384 1.85 16.78 -23.97
N ASN A 385 1.61 16.26 -25.17
CA ASN A 385 2.55 16.15 -26.29
C ASN A 385 3.72 15.18 -26.05
N LEU A 386 3.68 14.39 -24.96
CA LEU A 386 4.57 13.25 -24.76
C LEU A 386 3.82 11.95 -25.00
N THR A 387 4.59 10.88 -25.20
CA THR A 387 4.11 9.50 -25.17
C THR A 387 4.59 8.80 -23.91
N TYR A 388 4.02 7.63 -23.65
CA TYR A 388 4.51 6.73 -22.61
C TYR A 388 5.96 6.30 -22.85
N ALA A 389 6.40 6.19 -24.12
CA ALA A 389 7.80 5.94 -24.46
C ALA A 389 8.72 7.08 -23.98
N ASP A 390 8.30 8.34 -24.16
CA ASP A 390 9.09 9.51 -23.75
C ASP A 390 9.24 9.56 -22.23
N LEU A 391 8.14 9.34 -21.49
CA LEU A 391 8.16 9.33 -20.03
C LEU A 391 9.00 8.18 -19.45
N THR A 392 8.96 7.02 -20.12
CA THR A 392 9.84 5.88 -19.80
C THR A 392 11.32 6.24 -19.98
N LEU A 393 11.66 6.94 -21.07
CA LEU A 393 13.02 7.39 -21.34
C LEU A 393 13.51 8.41 -20.29
N ILE A 394 12.68 9.40 -19.94
CA ILE A 394 13.01 10.45 -18.96
C ILE A 394 13.31 9.82 -17.58
N ASN A 395 12.49 8.86 -17.13
CA ASN A 395 12.74 8.15 -15.87
C ASN A 395 14.03 7.30 -15.92
N ALA A 396 14.26 6.56 -17.00
CA ALA A 396 15.48 5.76 -17.16
C ALA A 396 16.74 6.63 -17.17
N GLU A 397 16.70 7.80 -17.83
CA GLU A 397 17.79 8.76 -17.84
C GLU A 397 18.13 9.28 -16.43
N LYS A 398 17.09 9.64 -15.64
CA LYS A 398 17.26 10.03 -14.24
C LYS A 398 18.02 8.98 -13.43
N ILE A 399 17.59 7.72 -13.51
CA ILE A 399 18.20 6.60 -12.77
C ILE A 399 19.65 6.39 -13.23
N MET A 400 19.90 6.43 -14.54
CA MET A 400 21.26 6.32 -15.07
C MET A 400 22.15 7.47 -14.59
N ASN A 401 21.64 8.69 -14.47
CA ASN A 401 22.42 9.84 -14.00
C ASN A 401 22.71 9.77 -12.50
N GLN A 402 21.70 9.51 -11.66
CA GLN A 402 21.84 9.50 -10.20
C GLN A 402 22.78 8.39 -9.71
N THR A 403 22.80 7.25 -10.39
CA THR A 403 23.58 6.07 -9.98
C THR A 403 25.04 6.10 -10.46
N ALA A 404 25.39 7.06 -11.32
CA ALA A 404 26.71 7.13 -11.96
C ALA A 404 27.85 7.49 -10.99
N ALA A 405 27.56 8.26 -9.93
CA ALA A 405 28.58 8.69 -8.97
C ALA A 405 29.14 7.50 -8.18
N PHE A 406 28.25 6.66 -7.62
CA PHE A 406 28.66 5.46 -6.89
C PHE A 406 29.39 4.47 -7.79
N ALA A 407 28.89 4.26 -9.00
CA ALA A 407 29.50 3.32 -9.94
C ALA A 407 30.93 3.71 -10.32
N ARG A 408 31.26 5.01 -10.29
CA ARG A 408 32.63 5.51 -10.50
C ARG A 408 33.48 5.49 -9.23
N ASN A 409 32.88 5.84 -8.09
CA ASN A 409 33.58 5.94 -6.82
C ASN A 409 32.68 5.47 -5.66
N GLN A 410 32.92 4.27 -5.16
CA GLN A 410 32.05 3.61 -4.18
C GLN A 410 32.33 4.13 -2.77
N THR A 411 31.75 5.29 -2.44
CA THR A 411 31.82 5.91 -1.11
C THR A 411 30.41 6.11 -0.54
N ARG A 412 30.32 6.32 0.78
CA ARG A 412 29.05 6.64 1.46
C ARG A 412 28.37 7.88 0.86
N ALA A 413 29.14 8.91 0.52
CA ALA A 413 28.62 10.15 -0.05
C ALA A 413 27.96 9.96 -1.43
N ASN A 414 28.35 8.91 -2.16
CA ASN A 414 27.83 8.62 -3.49
C ASN A 414 26.68 7.61 -3.50
N LEU A 415 26.28 7.05 -2.35
CA LEU A 415 25.04 6.28 -2.23
C LEU A 415 23.83 7.18 -2.57
N ILE A 416 22.63 6.60 -2.69
CA ILE A 416 21.39 7.35 -2.80
C ILE A 416 20.93 7.79 -1.41
N HIS A 417 20.71 9.08 -1.26
CA HIS A 417 20.26 9.71 -0.01
C HIS A 417 18.80 10.15 -0.16
N LEU A 418 18.09 10.24 0.95
CA LEU A 418 16.83 10.97 1.01
C LEU A 418 17.04 12.40 0.50
N LYS A 419 16.04 12.94 -0.19
CA LYS A 419 16.06 14.33 -0.68
C LYS A 419 16.31 15.29 0.49
N PRO A 420 17.07 16.38 0.29
CA PRO A 420 17.27 17.40 1.32
C PRO A 420 15.94 17.79 1.97
N ASP A 421 15.95 17.99 3.28
CA ASP A 421 14.80 18.40 4.10
C ASP A 421 13.62 17.41 4.21
N GLU A 422 13.58 16.36 3.39
CA GLU A 422 12.58 15.28 3.50
C GLU A 422 12.95 14.31 4.62
N VAL A 423 12.04 14.09 5.59
CA VAL A 423 12.25 13.15 6.72
C VAL A 423 11.88 11.70 6.38
N VAL A 424 11.21 11.51 5.24
CA VAL A 424 10.81 10.23 4.66
C VAL A 424 11.27 10.17 3.21
N GLY A 425 11.37 8.98 2.65
CA GLY A 425 11.66 8.87 1.20
C GLY A 425 11.69 7.45 0.66
N GLN A 426 11.26 6.46 1.43
CA GLN A 426 11.06 5.11 0.96
C GLN A 426 9.83 4.53 1.65
N TRP A 427 9.35 3.37 1.19
CA TRP A 427 8.98 2.34 2.14
C TRP A 427 8.28 2.71 3.44
N ARG A 428 9.12 2.77 4.47
CA ARG A 428 8.86 3.17 5.83
C ARG A 428 8.66 4.68 5.91
N ASP A 429 7.51 5.14 5.47
CA ASP A 429 7.11 6.55 5.36
C ASP A 429 6.64 7.18 6.70
N SER A 430 7.27 6.78 7.80
CA SER A 430 7.14 7.47 9.10
C SER A 430 8.46 8.07 9.54
N THR A 431 8.41 9.15 10.33
CA THR A 431 9.59 9.91 10.80
C THR A 431 10.70 9.03 11.40
N TYR A 432 10.31 8.01 12.18
CA TYR A 432 11.24 7.07 12.80
C TYR A 432 11.37 5.74 12.03
N GLY A 433 10.72 5.57 10.88
CA GLY A 433 10.68 4.30 10.16
C GLY A 433 12.06 3.74 9.81
N ILE A 434 13.04 4.61 9.55
CA ILE A 434 14.46 4.25 9.38
C ILE A 434 15.36 4.91 10.42
N GLY A 435 14.84 5.23 11.61
CA GLY A 435 15.58 5.83 12.73
C GLY A 435 16.15 7.21 12.43
N GLY A 436 15.51 7.97 11.53
CA GLY A 436 16.00 9.25 11.01
C GLY A 436 17.21 9.14 10.08
N GLY A 437 17.52 7.94 9.59
CA GLY A 437 18.58 7.72 8.60
C GLY A 437 18.36 8.50 7.31
N ARG A 438 19.45 8.85 6.65
CA ARG A 438 19.44 9.56 5.35
C ARG A 438 19.79 8.65 4.17
N ILE A 439 20.37 7.48 4.42
CA ILE A 439 20.80 6.55 3.37
C ILE A 439 20.14 5.20 3.64
N PRO A 440 19.01 4.88 2.99
CA PRO A 440 18.24 3.68 3.30
C PRO A 440 18.82 2.41 2.65
N PHE A 441 18.70 1.28 3.35
CA PHE A 441 19.24 -0.02 2.94
C PHE A 441 18.58 -0.58 1.68
N ASP A 442 17.25 -0.61 1.63
CA ASP A 442 16.44 -1.18 0.54
C ASP A 442 16.74 -0.52 -0.81
N VAL A 443 16.77 0.82 -0.86
CA VAL A 443 17.03 1.56 -2.09
C VAL A 443 18.42 1.24 -2.62
N ASN A 444 19.43 1.34 -1.76
CA ASN A 444 20.82 1.24 -2.16
C ASN A 444 21.28 -0.19 -2.44
N THR A 445 20.78 -1.17 -1.70
CA THR A 445 21.23 -2.56 -1.81
C THR A 445 20.29 -3.42 -2.67
N ALA A 446 19.08 -2.96 -2.99
CA ALA A 446 18.13 -3.74 -3.77
C ALA A 446 17.60 -2.98 -5.00
N LEU A 447 16.94 -1.84 -4.80
CA LEU A 447 16.17 -1.20 -5.87
C LEU A 447 17.05 -0.60 -6.97
N VAL A 448 18.11 0.11 -6.58
CA VAL A 448 19.07 0.69 -7.53
C VAL A 448 19.69 -0.36 -8.46
N PRO A 449 20.34 -1.43 -7.96
CA PRO A 449 20.92 -2.44 -8.85
C PRO A 449 19.84 -3.14 -9.69
N ALA A 450 18.66 -3.43 -9.14
CA ALA A 450 17.57 -4.06 -9.89
C ALA A 450 17.06 -3.17 -11.03
N ALA A 451 16.88 -1.88 -10.79
CA ALA A 451 16.49 -0.91 -11.80
C ALA A 451 17.54 -0.79 -12.91
N LEU A 452 18.83 -0.77 -12.57
CA LEU A 452 19.92 -0.75 -13.55
C LEU A 452 19.94 -2.00 -14.44
N ARG A 453 19.77 -3.20 -13.86
CA ARG A 453 19.60 -4.44 -14.64
C ARG A 453 18.38 -4.36 -15.56
N ALA A 454 17.27 -3.85 -15.04
CA ALA A 454 16.04 -3.70 -15.81
C ALA A 454 16.19 -2.70 -16.96
N ILE A 455 16.83 -1.55 -16.76
CA ILE A 455 17.15 -0.57 -17.80
C ILE A 455 18.04 -1.20 -18.88
N GLY A 456 19.07 -1.97 -18.50
CA GLY A 456 19.91 -2.70 -19.45
C GLY A 456 19.08 -3.65 -20.32
N ARG A 457 18.15 -4.40 -19.71
CA ARG A 457 17.22 -5.29 -20.44
C ARG A 457 16.30 -4.50 -21.37
N LEU A 458 15.65 -3.46 -20.88
CA LEU A 458 14.76 -2.60 -21.66
C LEU A 458 15.50 -1.96 -22.85
N ALA A 459 16.76 -1.54 -22.68
CA ALA A 459 17.60 -1.00 -23.75
C ALA A 459 17.94 -2.02 -24.84
N ARG A 460 17.95 -3.31 -24.50
CA ARG A 460 18.10 -4.43 -25.45
C ARG A 460 16.77 -4.84 -26.08
N THR A 461 15.64 -4.51 -25.48
CA THR A 461 14.31 -4.86 -25.97
C THR A 461 13.87 -3.89 -27.09
N PRO A 462 13.65 -4.37 -28.33
CA PRO A 462 13.27 -3.51 -29.44
C PRO A 462 11.95 -2.75 -29.18
N GLY A 463 11.92 -1.47 -29.52
CA GLY A 463 10.71 -0.64 -29.45
C GLY A 463 10.38 -0.08 -28.07
N VAL A 464 11.19 -0.34 -27.03
CA VAL A 464 10.96 0.24 -25.70
C VAL A 464 11.39 1.70 -25.63
N PHE A 465 12.66 1.98 -25.95
CA PHE A 465 13.16 3.35 -25.97
C PHE A 465 13.14 3.93 -27.38
N PRO A 466 12.84 5.22 -27.54
CA PRO A 466 13.01 5.93 -28.81
C PRO A 466 14.47 5.86 -29.32
N ASN A 467 14.65 6.05 -30.64
CA ASN A 467 15.98 6.02 -31.26
C ASN A 467 16.88 7.19 -30.79
N ASP A 468 18.17 6.91 -30.57
CA ASP A 468 19.17 7.90 -30.11
C ASP A 468 19.19 9.18 -30.96
N SER A 469 19.04 9.06 -32.29
CA SER A 469 19.03 10.20 -33.21
C SER A 469 17.79 11.10 -33.08
N ALA A 470 16.69 10.58 -32.53
CA ALA A 470 15.46 11.32 -32.32
C ALA A 470 15.45 12.08 -30.98
N THR A 471 16.14 11.57 -29.96
CA THR A 471 16.09 12.12 -28.59
C THR A 471 17.40 12.75 -28.12
N GLY A 472 18.54 12.45 -28.77
CA GLY A 472 19.87 12.86 -28.33
C GLY A 472 20.41 12.05 -27.14
N VAL A 473 19.65 11.09 -26.62
CA VAL A 473 20.04 10.23 -25.51
C VAL A 473 20.70 8.96 -26.06
N ASN A 474 21.91 8.63 -25.60
CA ASN A 474 22.64 7.43 -26.04
C ASN A 474 22.16 6.16 -25.33
N VAL A 475 20.95 5.72 -25.67
CA VAL A 475 20.34 4.51 -25.09
C VAL A 475 21.09 3.25 -25.54
N THR A 476 21.69 3.27 -26.73
CA THR A 476 22.52 2.17 -27.22
C THR A 476 23.62 1.79 -26.22
N SER A 477 24.25 2.77 -25.58
CA SER A 477 25.28 2.53 -24.54
C SER A 477 24.74 1.86 -23.28
N TRP A 478 23.47 2.10 -22.92
CA TRP A 478 22.85 1.56 -21.71
C TRP A 478 22.68 0.04 -21.76
N ARG A 479 22.64 -0.55 -22.96
CA ARG A 479 22.62 -2.01 -23.17
C ARG A 479 23.76 -2.77 -22.51
N THR A 480 24.87 -2.11 -22.17
CA THR A 480 25.98 -2.73 -21.45
C THR A 480 26.33 -1.91 -20.21
N LEU A 481 26.33 -0.59 -20.32
CA LEU A 481 26.71 0.30 -19.22
C LEU A 481 25.81 0.11 -17.99
N ALA A 482 24.51 -0.09 -18.16
CA ALA A 482 23.60 -0.27 -17.04
C ALA A 482 23.91 -1.57 -16.26
N ASP A 483 24.22 -2.66 -16.97
CA ASP A 483 24.64 -3.93 -16.34
C ASP A 483 25.99 -3.81 -15.62
N THR A 484 26.97 -3.12 -16.21
CA THR A 484 28.26 -2.87 -15.56
C THR A 484 28.09 -2.06 -14.28
N ARG A 485 27.23 -1.04 -14.30
CA ARG A 485 26.93 -0.25 -13.10
C ARG A 485 26.19 -1.09 -12.06
N ALA A 486 25.17 -1.84 -12.47
CA ALA A 486 24.43 -2.73 -11.58
C ALA A 486 25.37 -3.68 -10.83
N GLN A 487 26.33 -4.29 -11.53
CA GLN A 487 27.33 -5.17 -10.92
C GLN A 487 28.13 -4.49 -9.80
N VAL A 488 28.56 -3.23 -10.00
CA VAL A 488 29.27 -2.46 -8.97
C VAL A 488 28.37 -2.20 -7.75
N TRP A 489 27.11 -1.84 -7.97
CA TRP A 489 26.13 -1.66 -6.89
C TRP A 489 25.87 -2.98 -6.14
N GLU A 490 25.72 -4.09 -6.85
CA GLU A 490 25.51 -5.43 -6.28
C GLU A 490 26.67 -5.86 -5.38
N ASP A 491 27.92 -5.61 -5.81
CA ASP A 491 29.15 -6.09 -5.16
C ASP A 491 29.66 -5.18 -4.04
N GLN A 492 29.28 -3.89 -4.01
CA GLN A 492 29.94 -2.89 -3.16
C GLN A 492 29.04 -2.23 -2.12
N THR A 493 27.71 -2.43 -2.17
CA THR A 493 26.77 -1.70 -1.29
C THR A 493 26.62 -2.32 0.10
N LEU A 494 26.55 -3.64 0.20
CA LEU A 494 26.28 -4.35 1.47
C LEU A 494 27.31 -4.00 2.57
N ARG A 495 28.60 -3.81 2.23
CA ARG A 495 29.66 -3.48 3.21
C ARG A 495 29.40 -2.20 3.99
N PHE A 496 28.64 -1.25 3.45
CA PHE A 496 28.34 0.00 4.15
C PHE A 496 27.37 -0.22 5.32
N PHE A 497 26.50 -1.22 5.19
CA PHE A 497 25.44 -1.53 6.15
C PHE A 497 25.78 -2.72 7.06
N GLU A 498 26.77 -3.55 6.72
CA GLU A 498 27.17 -4.72 7.53
C GLU A 498 27.64 -4.30 8.93
N ARG A 499 27.08 -4.90 9.98
CA ARG A 499 27.42 -4.65 11.39
C ARG A 499 27.71 -5.96 12.10
N ASN A 500 28.74 -5.95 12.94
CA ASN A 500 29.18 -7.12 13.68
C ASN A 500 29.20 -6.79 15.18
N VAL A 501 28.46 -7.57 15.97
CA VAL A 501 28.41 -7.44 17.43
C VAL A 501 28.88 -8.76 18.03
N THR A 502 29.75 -8.73 19.04
CA THR A 502 30.18 -9.98 19.69
C THR A 502 28.99 -10.68 20.35
N ALA A 503 29.01 -12.01 20.42
CA ALA A 503 27.93 -12.76 21.04
C ALA A 503 27.68 -12.34 22.51
N SER A 504 28.73 -11.97 23.25
CA SER A 504 28.60 -11.43 24.61
C SER A 504 27.90 -10.07 24.64
N ALA A 505 28.30 -9.13 23.79
CA ALA A 505 27.65 -7.82 23.71
C ALA A 505 26.20 -7.92 23.23
N ALA A 506 25.90 -8.83 22.29
CA ALA A 506 24.54 -9.08 21.84
C ALA A 506 23.65 -9.59 22.99
N ARG A 507 24.13 -10.51 23.83
CA ARG A 507 23.39 -10.96 25.02
C ARG A 507 23.13 -9.83 26.02
N ALA A 508 24.12 -8.99 26.26
CA ALA A 508 23.97 -7.82 27.14
C ALA A 508 22.92 -6.84 26.60
N ARG A 509 22.91 -6.57 25.28
CA ARG A 509 21.90 -5.72 24.63
C ARG A 509 20.49 -6.29 24.71
N LEU A 510 20.33 -7.61 24.54
CA LEU A 510 19.03 -8.27 24.72
C LEU A 510 18.51 -8.15 26.15
N GLN A 511 19.39 -8.32 27.14
CA GLN A 511 19.01 -8.12 28.54
C GLN A 511 18.55 -6.68 28.79
N HIS A 512 19.35 -5.71 28.34
CA HIS A 512 19.01 -4.29 28.43
C HIS A 512 17.67 -3.95 27.76
N PHE A 513 17.39 -4.51 26.59
CA PHE A 513 16.11 -4.31 25.91
C PHE A 513 14.94 -4.81 26.75
N VAL A 514 15.02 -6.01 27.31
CA VAL A 514 13.95 -6.56 28.17
C VAL A 514 13.79 -5.73 29.45
N ASP A 515 14.89 -5.23 30.02
CA ASP A 515 14.86 -4.42 31.24
C ASP A 515 14.28 -3.01 31.02
N THR A 516 14.29 -2.50 29.78
CA THR A 516 13.90 -1.11 29.45
C THR A 516 12.67 -0.99 28.55
N SER A 517 12.25 -2.06 27.88
CA SER A 517 11.10 -2.04 26.98
C SER A 517 9.80 -1.80 27.74
N THR A 518 8.97 -0.89 27.23
CA THR A 518 7.66 -0.57 27.82
C THR A 518 6.53 -1.46 27.30
N PHE A 519 6.81 -2.35 26.35
CA PHE A 519 5.80 -3.16 25.65
C PHE A 519 6.15 -4.66 25.60
N TYR A 520 7.28 -5.06 26.17
CA TYR A 520 7.74 -6.43 26.19
C TYR A 520 8.49 -6.76 27.48
N ASP A 521 7.95 -7.69 28.29
CA ASP A 521 8.53 -8.17 29.55
C ASP A 521 8.82 -9.69 29.51
N GLY A 522 9.03 -10.24 28.32
CA GLY A 522 9.26 -11.66 28.07
C GLY A 522 10.74 -12.09 28.09
N PRO A 523 11.06 -13.34 27.70
CA PRO A 523 12.42 -13.85 27.71
C PRO A 523 13.32 -13.16 26.68
N THR A 524 14.60 -12.95 27.02
CA THR A 524 15.59 -12.34 26.11
C THR A 524 15.86 -13.17 24.85
N ASN A 525 15.61 -14.48 24.89
CA ASN A 525 15.98 -15.44 23.86
C ASN A 525 17.49 -15.46 23.53
N ALA A 526 18.33 -15.05 24.49
CA ALA A 526 19.79 -15.01 24.37
C ALA A 526 20.46 -16.37 24.06
N SER A 527 19.77 -17.48 24.36
CA SER A 527 20.23 -18.84 24.05
C SER A 527 20.21 -19.17 22.55
N SER A 528 19.44 -18.44 21.74
CA SER A 528 19.42 -18.61 20.28
C SER A 528 20.58 -17.91 19.56
N LEU A 529 21.40 -17.14 20.29
CA LEU A 529 22.61 -16.52 19.77
C LEU A 529 23.78 -17.51 19.76
N PRO A 530 24.75 -17.38 18.83
CA PRO A 530 25.97 -18.20 18.81
C PRO A 530 26.68 -18.18 20.17
N SER A 531 27.25 -19.31 20.62
CA SER A 531 27.94 -19.39 21.91
C SER A 531 29.10 -18.39 22.02
N SER A 532 29.87 -18.24 20.93
CA SER A 532 30.98 -17.29 20.78
C SER A 532 30.99 -16.66 19.38
N GLY A 533 31.96 -15.79 19.10
CA GLY A 533 32.10 -15.11 17.80
C GLY A 533 31.22 -13.87 17.68
N ASN A 534 30.81 -13.57 16.44
CA ASN A 534 30.02 -12.38 16.10
C ASN A 534 28.62 -12.74 15.60
N VAL A 535 27.68 -11.85 15.92
CA VAL A 535 26.37 -11.74 15.30
C VAL A 535 26.48 -10.66 14.22
N THR A 536 26.37 -11.08 12.97
CA THR A 536 26.33 -10.20 11.81
C THR A 536 24.89 -9.80 11.50
N ASN A 537 24.64 -8.50 11.40
CA ASN A 537 23.37 -7.90 10.98
C ASN A 537 23.64 -6.80 9.95
N TYR A 538 22.59 -6.21 9.39
CA TYR A 538 22.68 -5.05 8.51
C TYR A 538 21.89 -3.90 9.13
N ALA A 539 22.47 -2.70 9.09
CA ALA A 539 21.80 -1.48 9.51
C ALA A 539 20.66 -1.15 8.53
N ILE A 540 19.51 -0.72 9.05
CA ILE A 540 18.35 -0.33 8.25
C ILE A 540 18.62 0.93 7.41
N SER A 541 19.52 1.78 7.91
CA SER A 541 19.95 3.02 7.26
C SER A 541 21.29 3.51 7.83
N LEU A 542 21.90 4.49 7.14
CA LEU A 542 23.06 5.24 7.62
C LEU A 542 22.68 6.69 7.92
N ASP A 543 23.53 7.35 8.71
CA ASP A 543 23.40 8.77 9.08
C ASP A 543 22.04 9.06 9.74
N GLY A 544 21.78 8.38 10.86
CA GLY A 544 20.54 8.46 11.63
C GLY A 544 20.48 9.60 12.64
N ASN A 545 19.32 9.71 13.30
CA ASN A 545 19.09 10.68 14.36
C ASN A 545 20.12 10.54 15.49
N ASN A 546 20.33 11.61 16.26
CA ASN A 546 21.30 11.65 17.37
C ASN A 546 22.74 11.36 16.94
N CYS A 547 23.12 11.81 15.73
CA CYS A 547 24.45 11.62 15.17
C CYS A 547 24.87 10.13 15.05
N LEU A 548 23.90 9.23 14.90
CA LEU A 548 24.19 7.81 14.68
C LEU A 548 24.79 7.64 13.28
N SER A 549 26.04 7.18 13.21
CA SER A 549 26.67 6.86 11.91
C SER A 549 25.98 5.68 11.20
N SER A 550 25.21 4.88 11.93
CA SER A 550 24.24 3.91 11.40
C SER A 550 23.12 3.59 12.36
N VAL A 551 21.99 3.17 11.79
CA VAL A 551 20.80 2.77 12.52
C VAL A 551 20.76 1.23 12.58
N ASP A 552 21.30 0.69 13.66
CA ASP A 552 21.54 -0.75 13.83
C ASP A 552 20.28 -1.48 14.36
N VAL A 553 19.15 -1.30 13.66
CA VAL A 553 17.88 -1.98 13.92
C VAL A 553 17.80 -3.21 13.03
N LEU A 554 17.52 -4.39 13.57
CA LEU A 554 17.29 -5.59 12.75
C LEU A 554 15.98 -5.41 11.98
N HIS A 555 15.94 -5.72 10.68
CA HIS A 555 14.85 -5.27 9.82
C HIS A 555 14.49 -6.25 8.69
N SER A 556 13.26 -6.15 8.21
CA SER A 556 12.75 -6.94 7.08
C SER A 556 13.19 -6.43 5.71
N ASP A 557 13.81 -5.25 5.59
CA ASP A 557 14.20 -4.68 4.28
C ASP A 557 15.18 -5.55 3.48
N SER A 558 15.81 -6.52 4.13
CA SER A 558 16.55 -7.61 3.45
C SER A 558 15.68 -8.35 2.43
N ALA A 559 14.36 -8.42 2.63
CA ALA A 559 13.38 -8.97 1.68
C ALA A 559 13.46 -8.30 0.30
N PHE A 560 13.68 -6.99 0.21
CA PHE A 560 13.84 -6.30 -1.08
C PHE A 560 15.03 -6.86 -1.84
N ARG A 561 16.19 -7.02 -1.18
CA ARG A 561 17.37 -7.57 -1.86
C ARG A 561 17.16 -9.04 -2.25
N LEU A 562 16.55 -9.85 -1.38
CA LEU A 562 16.22 -11.24 -1.71
C LEU A 562 15.26 -11.36 -2.90
N PHE A 563 14.29 -10.44 -3.02
CA PHE A 563 13.28 -10.48 -4.07
C PHE A 563 13.76 -9.89 -5.40
N PHE A 564 14.42 -8.73 -5.36
CA PHE A 564 14.76 -7.94 -6.55
C PHE A 564 16.14 -8.27 -7.14
N VAL A 565 17.10 -8.73 -6.33
CA VAL A 565 18.48 -8.90 -6.77
C VAL A 565 18.80 -10.36 -7.05
N ASN A 566 19.15 -10.63 -8.32
CA ASN A 566 19.73 -11.90 -8.76
C ASN A 566 21.19 -11.65 -9.19
N ALA A 567 22.02 -11.27 -8.22
CA ALA A 567 23.42 -10.90 -8.48
C ALA A 567 24.25 -12.10 -8.96
N THR A 568 25.34 -11.85 -9.67
CA THR A 568 26.41 -12.85 -9.85
C THR A 568 27.68 -12.19 -9.35
N PRO A 569 28.13 -12.49 -8.12
CA PRO A 569 29.27 -11.77 -7.55
C PRO A 569 30.50 -11.83 -8.44
N SER A 570 31.10 -10.67 -8.74
CA SER A 570 32.21 -10.60 -9.70
C SER A 570 33.59 -10.88 -9.08
N THR A 571 33.67 -10.88 -7.74
CA THR A 571 34.93 -11.09 -6.99
C THR A 571 34.73 -12.05 -5.81
N PRO A 572 35.80 -12.70 -5.30
CA PRO A 572 35.72 -13.52 -4.09
C PRO A 572 35.18 -12.77 -2.87
N ASP A 573 35.50 -11.48 -2.73
CA ASP A 573 35.00 -10.66 -1.62
C ASP A 573 33.51 -10.40 -1.74
N ALA A 574 33.01 -10.10 -2.94
CA ALA A 574 31.59 -9.95 -3.20
C ALA A 574 30.83 -11.26 -2.96
N GLN A 575 31.43 -12.39 -3.34
CA GLN A 575 30.89 -13.72 -3.08
C GLN A 575 30.80 -14.02 -1.58
N ALA A 576 31.85 -13.71 -0.81
CA ALA A 576 31.83 -13.86 0.64
C ALA A 576 30.81 -12.93 1.31
N GLN A 577 30.64 -11.72 0.80
CA GLN A 577 29.65 -10.76 1.28
C GLN A 577 28.22 -11.24 1.02
N GLU A 578 27.92 -11.77 -0.17
CA GLU A 578 26.63 -12.37 -0.47
C GLU A 578 26.33 -13.54 0.48
N THR A 579 27.28 -14.45 0.70
CA THR A 579 27.12 -15.54 1.68
C THR A 579 26.81 -15.02 3.09
N ARG A 580 27.53 -13.98 3.57
CA ARG A 580 27.26 -13.38 4.88
C ARG A 580 25.88 -12.74 4.94
N PHE A 581 25.45 -12.04 3.89
CA PHE A 581 24.12 -11.43 3.82
C PHE A 581 23.00 -12.47 3.87
N ILE A 582 23.08 -13.52 3.05
CA ILE A 582 22.10 -14.61 3.01
C ILE A 582 22.03 -15.31 4.37
N ASN A 583 23.19 -15.62 4.96
CA ASN A 583 23.25 -16.27 6.27
C ASN A 583 22.71 -15.38 7.40
N ALA A 584 23.06 -14.08 7.42
CA ALA A 584 22.58 -13.13 8.43
C ALA A 584 21.04 -12.96 8.35
N THR A 585 20.52 -12.83 7.12
CA THR A 585 19.07 -12.71 6.88
C THR A 585 18.34 -13.97 7.35
N ALA A 586 18.81 -15.17 6.97
CA ALA A 586 18.21 -16.41 7.43
C ALA A 586 18.32 -16.57 8.97
N ASN A 587 19.46 -16.21 9.56
CA ASN A 587 19.63 -16.22 11.03
C ASN A 587 18.67 -15.28 11.75
N SER A 588 18.30 -14.15 11.15
CA SER A 588 17.31 -13.24 11.74
C SER A 588 15.92 -13.87 11.85
N LEU A 589 15.58 -14.79 10.95
CA LEU A 589 14.29 -15.48 10.90
C LEU A 589 14.28 -16.76 11.75
N VAL A 590 15.40 -17.49 11.87
CA VAL A 590 15.41 -18.68 12.74
C VAL A 590 15.44 -18.35 14.24
N ARG A 591 15.66 -17.08 14.60
CA ARG A 591 15.73 -16.60 15.99
C ARG A 591 14.41 -15.97 16.42
N PRO A 592 13.88 -16.32 17.61
CA PRO A 592 12.73 -15.64 18.18
C PRO A 592 13.05 -14.18 18.56
N PHE A 593 12.08 -13.29 18.45
CA PHE A 593 12.11 -11.96 19.04
C PHE A 593 12.31 -12.06 20.57
N PRO A 594 13.18 -11.25 21.20
CA PRO A 594 13.91 -10.12 20.64
C PRO A 594 15.29 -10.46 20.04
N ALA A 595 15.74 -11.72 20.03
CA ALA A 595 17.02 -12.12 19.43
C ALA A 595 17.02 -12.18 17.89
N GLY A 596 15.83 -12.23 17.29
CA GLY A 596 15.58 -12.18 15.84
C GLY A 596 14.28 -11.44 15.50
N LEU A 597 13.68 -11.75 14.35
CA LEU A 597 12.46 -11.09 13.86
C LEU A 597 11.17 -11.88 14.11
N MET A 598 11.25 -13.16 14.50
CA MET A 598 10.05 -14.00 14.55
C MET A 598 9.34 -13.93 15.89
N THR A 599 8.04 -13.64 15.86
CA THR A 599 7.10 -13.84 16.96
C THR A 599 6.11 -14.95 16.58
N PRO A 600 5.29 -15.47 17.52
CA PRO A 600 4.15 -16.31 17.15
C PRO A 600 3.16 -15.62 16.18
N GLN A 601 3.12 -14.28 16.16
CA GLN A 601 2.29 -13.43 15.29
C GLN A 601 2.96 -13.10 13.95
N SER A 602 4.05 -13.81 13.64
CA SER A 602 4.90 -13.64 12.45
C SER A 602 6.06 -12.65 12.57
N MET A 603 6.69 -12.37 11.43
CA MET A 603 7.93 -11.61 11.32
C MET A 603 7.68 -10.12 11.53
N VAL A 604 8.25 -9.55 12.60
CA VAL A 604 8.22 -8.09 12.80
C VAL A 604 9.11 -7.39 11.78
N VAL A 605 8.71 -6.21 11.32
CA VAL A 605 9.46 -5.47 10.27
C VAL A 605 10.69 -4.76 10.79
N ALA A 606 10.74 -4.45 12.09
CA ALA A 606 11.87 -3.84 12.75
C ALA A 606 12.02 -4.35 14.19
N ASN A 607 13.26 -4.51 14.66
CA ASN A 607 13.59 -4.93 16.02
C ASN A 607 14.82 -4.16 16.54
N PRO A 608 14.64 -3.25 17.51
CA PRO A 608 15.73 -2.42 18.05
C PRO A 608 16.57 -3.13 19.12
N ALA A 609 16.24 -4.35 19.55
CA ALA A 609 16.80 -4.97 20.75
C ALA A 609 18.31 -5.21 20.70
N LEU A 610 18.88 -5.42 19.50
CA LEU A 610 20.32 -5.59 19.29
C LEU A 610 21.05 -4.28 18.98
N SER A 611 20.36 -3.14 18.95
CA SER A 611 20.96 -1.84 18.59
C SER A 611 21.91 -1.31 19.66
N GLY A 612 21.59 -1.55 20.94
CA GLY A 612 22.28 -0.92 22.08
C GLY A 612 22.02 0.59 22.18
N SER A 613 20.89 1.07 21.64
CA SER A 613 20.51 2.48 21.64
C SER A 613 19.12 2.69 22.25
N ASP A 614 19.07 3.40 23.37
CA ASP A 614 17.82 3.71 24.08
C ASP A 614 16.86 4.50 23.21
N VAL A 615 17.38 5.41 22.37
CA VAL A 615 16.54 6.19 21.46
C VAL A 615 15.89 5.30 20.40
N LEU A 616 16.59 4.27 19.90
CA LEU A 616 15.99 3.34 18.95
C LEU A 616 14.96 2.44 19.63
N ILE A 617 15.22 1.98 20.86
CA ILE A 617 14.27 1.17 21.65
C ILE A 617 12.98 1.96 21.92
N ALA A 618 13.09 3.23 22.29
CA ALA A 618 11.95 4.08 22.61
C ALA A 618 11.05 4.42 21.40
N ASN A 619 11.60 4.39 20.17
CA ASN A 619 10.88 4.82 18.97
C ASN A 619 10.41 3.65 18.07
N PHE A 620 11.06 2.48 18.13
CA PHE A 620 10.65 1.28 17.41
C PHE A 620 9.83 0.35 18.30
N THR A 621 8.64 0.82 18.72
CA THR A 621 7.72 0.05 19.58
C THR A 621 6.74 -0.80 18.78
N ASN A 622 5.95 -1.63 19.46
CA ASN A 622 4.81 -2.33 18.86
C ASN A 622 3.63 -1.39 18.52
N ALA A 623 3.65 -0.12 18.95
CA ALA A 623 2.64 0.87 18.58
C ALA A 623 3.11 1.79 17.43
N ALA A 624 4.37 1.71 17.02
CA ALA A 624 4.92 2.53 15.94
C ALA A 624 4.62 1.88 14.57
N TYR A 625 4.13 2.68 13.62
CA TYR A 625 3.68 2.23 12.27
C TYR A 625 4.73 1.40 11.50
N HIS A 626 6.03 1.68 11.70
CA HIS A 626 7.15 0.91 11.14
C HIS A 626 8.07 0.30 12.22
N GLY A 627 7.53 0.11 13.44
CA GLY A 627 8.23 -0.45 14.59
C GLY A 627 8.24 -1.98 14.62
N THR A 628 8.06 -2.57 15.80
CA THR A 628 7.99 -4.02 15.99
C THR A 628 6.60 -4.59 15.63
N VAL A 629 6.07 -4.16 14.49
CA VAL A 629 4.77 -4.56 13.92
C VAL A 629 4.97 -5.52 12.75
N VAL A 630 3.89 -6.14 12.27
CA VAL A 630 3.94 -7.10 11.17
C VAL A 630 3.19 -6.54 9.96
N TRP A 631 3.83 -6.60 8.79
CA TRP A 631 3.27 -6.12 7.52
C TRP A 631 3.12 -7.29 6.55
N SER A 632 1.90 -7.50 6.04
CA SER A 632 1.57 -8.62 5.15
C SER A 632 2.47 -8.67 3.91
N PHE A 633 2.67 -7.54 3.23
CA PHE A 633 3.50 -7.50 2.01
C PHE A 633 4.98 -7.82 2.28
N GLN A 634 5.50 -7.49 3.47
CA GLN A 634 6.88 -7.85 3.86
C GLN A 634 7.01 -9.35 4.08
N LEU A 635 5.98 -10.01 4.62
CA LEU A 635 5.94 -11.48 4.71
C LEU A 635 5.96 -12.11 3.31
N ALA A 636 5.10 -11.62 2.41
CA ALA A 636 5.02 -12.11 1.03
C ALA A 636 6.34 -11.91 0.27
N MET A 637 6.95 -10.72 0.38
CA MET A 637 8.22 -10.40 -0.27
C MET A 637 9.39 -11.20 0.32
N MET A 638 9.44 -11.38 1.64
CA MET A 638 10.47 -12.20 2.30
C MET A 638 10.37 -13.66 1.86
N ALA A 639 9.17 -14.24 1.91
CA ALA A 639 8.92 -15.63 1.51
C ALA A 639 9.29 -15.85 0.05
N LYS A 640 8.80 -14.98 -0.86
CA LYS A 640 9.11 -15.08 -2.29
C LYS A 640 10.58 -14.78 -2.59
N GLY A 641 11.20 -13.90 -1.83
CA GLY A 641 12.63 -13.61 -1.91
C GLY A 641 13.47 -14.83 -1.55
N LEU A 642 13.21 -15.47 -0.41
CA LEU A 642 13.88 -16.71 -0.01
C LEU A 642 13.69 -17.83 -1.04
N GLU A 643 12.47 -18.00 -1.56
CA GLU A 643 12.17 -18.95 -2.64
C GLU A 643 13.03 -18.67 -3.88
N ARG A 644 13.09 -17.41 -4.33
CA ARG A 644 13.91 -16.99 -5.48
C ARG A 644 15.39 -17.29 -5.25
N GLN A 645 15.91 -17.02 -4.04
CA GLN A 645 17.31 -17.27 -3.72
C GLN A 645 17.61 -18.77 -3.65
N LEU A 646 16.75 -19.59 -3.04
CA LEU A 646 16.86 -21.05 -3.05
C LEU A 646 16.77 -21.62 -4.47
N GLY A 647 15.93 -21.04 -5.33
CA GLY A 647 15.83 -21.40 -6.74
C GLY A 647 17.14 -21.24 -7.52
N ARG A 648 18.02 -20.30 -7.12
CA ARG A 648 19.37 -20.12 -7.71
C ARG A 648 20.31 -21.31 -7.42
N CYS A 649 19.98 -22.17 -6.45
CA CYS A 649 20.75 -23.37 -6.14
C CYS A 649 20.41 -24.56 -7.07
N ASN A 650 19.23 -24.55 -7.70
CA ASN A 650 18.75 -25.61 -8.59
C ASN A 650 19.20 -25.34 -10.03
N GLY A 651 20.51 -25.37 -10.29
CA GLY A 651 21.08 -25.13 -11.63
C GLY A 651 20.55 -26.12 -12.67
N SER A 652 19.50 -25.75 -13.41
CA SER A 652 19.06 -26.48 -14.60
C SER A 652 19.62 -25.81 -15.86
N SER A 653 20.40 -26.59 -16.59
CA SER A 653 21.06 -26.33 -17.88
C SER A 653 20.11 -26.06 -19.06
N SER A 654 18.85 -25.65 -18.82
CA SER A 654 17.78 -25.63 -19.83
C SER A 654 17.19 -24.25 -20.14
N SER A 655 17.71 -23.15 -19.58
CA SER A 655 17.30 -21.80 -19.97
C SER A 655 18.36 -21.13 -20.85
N SER A 656 17.94 -20.61 -22.00
CA SER A 656 18.74 -19.92 -23.01
C SER A 656 19.22 -18.52 -22.59
N SER A 657 19.35 -18.26 -21.30
CA SER A 657 20.01 -17.04 -20.76
C SER A 657 21.42 -17.38 -20.28
N PRO A 658 22.39 -16.44 -20.38
CA PRO A 658 23.77 -16.71 -20.03
C PRO A 658 23.85 -17.20 -18.57
N SER A 659 24.46 -18.36 -18.39
CA SER A 659 24.77 -19.07 -17.14
C SER A 659 24.77 -18.18 -15.88
N SER A 660 23.68 -18.17 -15.12
CA SER A 660 23.72 -17.67 -13.75
C SER A 660 24.54 -18.68 -12.94
N ALA A 661 25.76 -18.31 -12.56
CA ALA A 661 26.60 -19.18 -11.76
C ALA A 661 25.88 -19.50 -10.44
N VAL A 662 25.85 -20.78 -10.06
CA VAL A 662 25.27 -21.21 -8.79
C VAL A 662 26.00 -20.47 -7.65
N PRO A 663 25.29 -19.74 -6.76
CA PRO A 663 25.92 -18.99 -5.68
C PRO A 663 26.75 -19.89 -4.75
N SER A 664 27.87 -19.39 -4.22
CA SER A 664 28.75 -20.16 -3.29
C SER A 664 27.99 -20.69 -2.09
N TRP A 665 27.10 -19.89 -1.52
CA TRP A 665 26.35 -20.24 -0.32
C TRP A 665 25.43 -21.45 -0.52
N CYS A 666 25.05 -21.78 -1.76
CA CYS A 666 24.32 -23.00 -2.08
C CYS A 666 25.13 -24.26 -1.75
N ASN A 667 26.46 -24.19 -1.84
CA ASN A 667 27.36 -25.30 -1.51
C ASN A 667 27.81 -25.29 -0.03
N ASP A 668 27.60 -24.18 0.68
CA ASP A 668 27.76 -24.13 2.13
C ASP A 668 26.55 -24.77 2.80
N LYS A 669 26.71 -26.03 3.23
CA LYS A 669 25.64 -26.82 3.86
C LYS A 669 25.02 -26.14 5.08
N SER A 670 25.80 -25.37 5.84
CA SER A 670 25.31 -24.67 7.02
C SER A 670 24.42 -23.49 6.62
N VAL A 671 24.88 -22.70 5.65
CA VAL A 671 24.11 -21.54 5.17
C VAL A 671 22.86 -22.00 4.44
N TYR A 672 22.99 -22.90 3.46
CA TYR A 672 21.85 -23.47 2.72
C TYR A 672 20.80 -24.08 3.66
N GLY A 673 21.23 -24.89 4.64
CA GLY A 673 20.34 -25.48 5.64
C GLY A 673 19.62 -24.41 6.49
N THR A 674 20.31 -23.34 6.86
CA THR A 674 19.73 -22.23 7.62
C THR A 674 18.71 -21.45 6.79
N VAL A 675 18.99 -21.21 5.49
CA VAL A 675 18.05 -20.55 4.57
C VAL A 675 16.80 -21.40 4.36
N LYS A 676 16.93 -22.70 4.12
CA LYS A 676 15.79 -23.61 3.99
C LYS A 676 14.96 -23.65 5.28
N ARG A 677 15.61 -23.66 6.45
CA ARG A 677 14.93 -23.59 7.75
C ARG A 677 14.19 -22.25 7.94
N ALA A 678 14.82 -21.13 7.60
CA ALA A 678 14.23 -19.81 7.69
C ALA A 678 12.98 -19.69 6.80
N TYR A 679 13.06 -20.19 5.56
CA TYR A 679 11.93 -20.26 4.64
C TYR A 679 10.75 -21.03 5.23
N ASN A 680 11.00 -22.22 5.77
CA ASN A 680 9.95 -23.04 6.36
C ASN A 680 9.36 -22.44 7.64
N LEU A 681 10.19 -21.92 8.55
CA LEU A 681 9.71 -21.25 9.77
C LEU A 681 8.86 -20.01 9.46
N LEU A 682 9.24 -19.25 8.43
CA LEU A 682 8.45 -18.12 7.98
C LEU A 682 7.10 -18.59 7.44
N TRP A 683 7.07 -19.61 6.58
CA TRP A 683 5.82 -20.15 6.04
C TRP A 683 4.91 -20.76 7.10
N ASP A 684 5.47 -21.55 8.03
CA ASP A 684 4.71 -22.11 9.15
C ASP A 684 4.03 -20.99 9.95
N SER A 685 4.73 -19.86 10.11
CA SER A 685 4.19 -18.67 10.79
C SER A 685 3.17 -17.90 9.96
N ILE A 686 3.37 -17.77 8.63
CA ILE A 686 2.40 -17.16 7.71
C ILE A 686 1.09 -17.96 7.74
N GLU A 687 1.18 -19.28 7.61
CA GLU A 687 0.04 -20.21 7.63
C GLU A 687 -0.68 -20.18 8.99
N ALA A 688 0.06 -20.10 10.10
CA ALA A 688 -0.52 -19.96 11.43
C ALA A 688 -1.24 -18.61 11.66
N ASN A 689 -0.97 -17.59 10.83
CA ASN A 689 -1.54 -16.25 10.94
C ASN A 689 -2.41 -15.86 9.72
N GLU A 690 -2.95 -16.83 8.98
CA GLU A 690 -3.74 -16.62 7.75
C GLU A 690 -4.86 -15.58 7.90
N ALA A 691 -5.52 -15.54 9.06
CA ALA A 691 -6.59 -14.60 9.37
C ALA A 691 -6.17 -13.12 9.24
N GLN A 692 -4.88 -12.82 9.42
CA GLN A 692 -4.35 -11.44 9.44
C GLN A 692 -3.73 -11.02 8.11
N LEU A 693 -3.39 -11.97 7.24
CA LEU A 693 -2.58 -11.72 6.03
C LEU A 693 -3.21 -10.70 5.07
N GLN A 694 -4.53 -10.53 5.14
CA GLN A 694 -5.27 -9.63 4.27
C GLN A 694 -5.39 -8.20 4.82
N GLY A 695 -4.94 -7.94 6.04
CA GLY A 695 -4.79 -6.59 6.58
C GLY A 695 -3.50 -5.90 6.11
N GLU A 696 -3.48 -4.58 6.19
CA GLU A 696 -2.25 -3.77 5.99
C GLU A 696 -1.16 -4.14 7.00
N VAL A 697 -1.46 -3.92 8.29
CA VAL A 697 -0.51 -4.04 9.39
C VAL A 697 -1.24 -4.50 10.64
N TRP A 698 -0.63 -5.44 11.37
CA TRP A 698 -1.09 -5.79 12.71
C TRP A 698 0.06 -5.72 13.69
N SER A 699 -0.31 -5.61 14.96
CA SER A 699 0.62 -5.60 16.06
C SER A 699 0.30 -6.73 17.03
N TRP A 700 0.95 -6.71 18.18
CA TRP A 700 0.82 -7.67 19.23
C TRP A 700 1.02 -7.00 20.58
N THR A 701 0.36 -7.52 21.60
CA THR A 701 0.68 -7.26 23.01
C THR A 701 1.34 -8.49 23.60
N TYR A 702 2.08 -8.33 24.70
CA TYR A 702 2.71 -9.43 25.41
C TYR A 702 2.47 -9.31 26.91
N SER A 703 2.21 -10.44 27.56
CA SER A 703 2.31 -10.56 29.01
C SER A 703 2.82 -11.96 29.38
N ASN A 704 3.43 -12.09 30.56
CA ASN A 704 3.83 -13.40 31.07
C ASN A 704 2.66 -14.39 31.25
N GLY A 705 1.42 -13.90 31.42
CA GLY A 705 0.23 -14.75 31.60
C GLY A 705 -0.40 -15.23 30.29
N THR A 706 -0.40 -14.40 29.25
CA THR A 706 -1.08 -14.69 27.97
C THR A 706 -0.12 -15.00 26.83
N GLY A 707 1.18 -14.72 27.00
CA GLY A 707 2.11 -14.67 25.88
C GLY A 707 1.75 -13.55 24.92
N PHE A 708 2.12 -13.73 23.65
CA PHE A 708 1.79 -12.78 22.61
C PHE A 708 0.32 -12.89 22.17
N VAL A 709 -0.36 -11.76 22.00
CA VAL A 709 -1.74 -11.67 21.52
C VAL A 709 -1.80 -10.70 20.36
N THR A 710 -2.36 -11.10 19.21
CA THR A 710 -2.56 -10.23 18.05
C THR A 710 -3.45 -9.04 18.43
N THR A 711 -3.08 -7.84 17.99
CA THR A 711 -3.83 -6.62 18.32
C THR A 711 -3.83 -5.66 17.12
N PRO A 712 -5.00 -5.09 16.73
CA PRO A 712 -5.05 -4.07 15.69
C PRO A 712 -4.20 -2.85 16.07
N LEU A 713 -3.44 -2.31 15.11
CA LEU A 713 -2.54 -1.18 15.38
C LEU A 713 -3.28 0.07 15.89
N GLY A 714 -4.50 0.32 15.42
CA GLY A 714 -5.33 1.45 15.85
C GLY A 714 -5.73 1.44 17.32
N VAL A 715 -5.66 0.27 17.98
CA VAL A 715 -5.94 0.13 19.42
C VAL A 715 -4.71 0.52 20.27
N LEU A 716 -3.50 0.36 19.72
CA LEU A 716 -2.24 0.63 20.43
C LEU A 716 -1.66 2.01 20.11
N SER A 717 -1.87 2.49 18.88
CA SER A 717 -1.38 3.78 18.42
C SER A 717 -2.29 4.93 18.90
N SER A 718 -1.87 6.18 18.68
CA SER A 718 -2.68 7.37 18.93
C SER A 718 -3.80 7.56 17.89
N GLY A 719 -4.49 6.48 17.50
CA GLY A 719 -5.63 6.49 16.57
C GLY A 719 -5.31 6.20 15.09
N THR A 720 -4.09 5.77 14.74
CA THR A 720 -3.79 5.33 13.36
C THR A 720 -4.34 3.93 13.12
N GLU A 721 -5.46 3.85 12.43
CA GLU A 721 -6.11 2.59 12.05
C GLU A 721 -5.30 1.83 10.99
N SER A 722 -5.45 0.50 10.93
CA SER A 722 -4.97 -0.29 9.78
C SER A 722 -6.10 -0.37 8.76
N ASP A 723 -5.77 -0.38 7.47
CA ASP A 723 -6.74 -0.76 6.46
C ASP A 723 -7.09 -2.25 6.60
N ILE A 724 -8.40 -2.54 6.57
CA ILE A 724 -8.91 -3.92 6.55
C ILE A 724 -8.47 -4.66 5.28
N ARG A 725 -8.22 -3.91 4.20
CA ARG A 725 -7.67 -4.38 2.92
C ARG A 725 -6.79 -3.29 2.35
N GLN A 726 -5.53 -3.62 2.09
CA GLN A 726 -4.63 -2.79 1.31
C GLN A 726 -4.20 -3.59 0.07
N LEU A 727 -3.90 -2.93 -1.04
CA LEU A 727 -3.65 -3.62 -2.30
C LEU A 727 -2.54 -4.66 -2.18
N TRP A 728 -1.45 -4.32 -1.49
CA TRP A 728 -0.32 -5.23 -1.29
C TRP A 728 -0.56 -6.32 -0.24
N SER A 729 -1.62 -6.25 0.57
CA SER A 729 -1.99 -7.34 1.48
C SER A 729 -2.64 -8.51 0.75
N LEU A 730 -3.25 -8.23 -0.41
CA LEU A 730 -3.87 -9.23 -1.29
C LEU A 730 -2.85 -10.06 -2.08
N THR A 731 -1.55 -9.84 -1.89
CA THR A 731 -0.47 -10.51 -2.64
C THR A 731 -0.41 -12.02 -2.39
N PHE A 732 -0.97 -12.51 -1.28
CA PHE A 732 -1.12 -13.95 -1.00
C PHE A 732 -2.13 -14.67 -1.92
N LEU A 733 -2.88 -13.94 -2.76
CA LEU A 733 -3.58 -14.55 -3.91
C LEU A 733 -2.59 -15.25 -4.87
N ALA A 734 -1.37 -14.69 -4.98
CA ALA A 734 -0.32 -15.19 -5.86
C ALA A 734 0.82 -15.88 -5.11
N VAL A 735 1.26 -15.32 -3.99
CA VAL A 735 2.39 -15.84 -3.22
C VAL A 735 1.94 -17.04 -2.39
N LYS A 736 2.50 -18.21 -2.69
CA LYS A 736 2.19 -19.50 -2.05
C LYS A 736 3.48 -20.23 -1.70
N ARG A 737 3.41 -21.12 -0.71
CA ARG A 737 4.52 -21.99 -0.34
C ARG A 737 4.87 -22.90 -1.50
N ASP A 738 6.13 -22.86 -1.94
CA ASP A 738 6.72 -23.90 -2.78
C ASP A 738 6.93 -25.17 -1.94
N THR A 739 6.13 -26.19 -2.21
CA THR A 739 6.17 -27.49 -1.55
C THR A 739 7.43 -28.30 -1.89
N ASN A 740 8.22 -27.90 -2.88
CA ASN A 740 9.50 -28.54 -3.17
C ASN A 740 10.61 -28.09 -2.20
N LEU A 741 10.37 -27.01 -1.46
CA LEU A 741 11.31 -26.43 -0.50
C LEU A 741 10.97 -26.78 0.97
N THR A 742 9.97 -27.63 1.20
CA THR A 742 9.67 -28.18 2.53
C THR A 742 10.71 -29.19 2.98
#